data_AF-A0A9E2I8E9-F1
#
_entry.id   AF-A0A9E2I8E9-F1
#
_cell.length_a   1.000
_cell.length_b   1.000
_cell.length_c   1.000
_cell.angle_alpha   90.00
_cell.angle_beta   90.00
_cell.angle_gamma   90.00
#
_symmetry.space_group_name_H-M   'P 1'
#
loop_
_entity.id
_entity.type
_entity.pdbx_description
1 polymer ?
#
loop_
_entity_poly.entity_id
_entity_poly.type
_entity_poly.pdbx_seq_one_letter_code
_entity_poly.pdbx_strand_id
1 'polypeptide(L)'
;MLEPERQFETPEILHDAPLRDDDSAHFHFDEFAITLARLIADKKTRTPLTLGISGPWGSGKTTLLKRVRNLLDEPVDKDKHHRFANDTAEGDSFRRCKTVWFNAWKYADEDELLVALVRVIVQSMADDDIVSSLIGKLRDPSYPRRDVVNTVLGWFSIKVGDIGIGLDTGTPQPTPFAEKTAMLDLFDDAFDRLLAAWVHRKADAKKIDPQQGVLVVFIDDLDRCLPGKMVQVLEAIKLFLDKPGCVFVLGADKSVIQQAVAKHYADAGVTGESAKDYLEKIIQLRFELPPIVTETMQAYLNDQQVDAAMLARWQALVAAAEINPRRVKSVINDLNLQWTMALNADQSQGLNRDDFICWQALMHAAPAIFTRRVMNFEDLERRHSFVLKALQWVGGSSEEQEQLAGTFREYEDDEARRMRMVLKRIGEFGPDFTPQSLDAIIHLTAPPQEIPAAVETPIKIRPEEEVHPVVKAERLRGLPDELRGKLEGKEVAPARAGVRQWGGIQFVPVPAGKFIMGSKADNELARDNEHPQHTVDMPYEYWLARYPITNTQYNDFAQAQGSKHPVENWQEKEDHPVVNVSWNDAMAYCQWLDEALGGELPEGYRLSLPTEAEWEKAARGEYGNEWPWGNEWDTAKCNSSEGKVGKTTPVGQYSPAGNSPYGAADMAGHVWEWTHSLFKDYPYVAEDGREDESGSGARV
;
A
#
# COMPACT_ATOMS: atom_id res chain seq x y z
N MET A 1 -41.12 -4.81 23.12
CA MET A 1 -41.03 -6.21 22.67
C MET A 1 -40.06 -6.22 21.51
N LEU A 2 -39.06 -7.09 21.52
CA LEU A 2 -38.30 -7.37 20.31
C LEU A 2 -39.25 -8.05 19.32
N GLU A 3 -39.22 -7.61 18.06
CA GLU A 3 -39.83 -8.37 16.97
C GLU A 3 -39.14 -9.74 16.86
N PRO A 4 -39.80 -10.79 16.34
CA PRO A 4 -39.21 -12.13 16.25
C PRO A 4 -37.83 -12.07 15.59
N GLU A 5 -36.88 -12.85 16.13
CA GLU A 5 -35.45 -12.80 15.78
C GLU A 5 -35.24 -12.80 14.26
N ARG A 6 -35.02 -11.62 13.68
CA ARG A 6 -34.78 -11.45 12.25
C ARG A 6 -33.48 -12.16 11.92
N GLN A 7 -33.58 -13.24 11.14
CA GLN A 7 -32.41 -13.98 10.70
C GLN A 7 -31.71 -13.16 9.62
N PHE A 8 -30.41 -12.92 9.82
CA PHE A 8 -29.56 -12.22 8.87
C PHE A 8 -28.67 -13.23 8.15
N GLU A 9 -28.57 -13.12 6.83
CA GLU A 9 -27.62 -13.86 6.02
C GLU A 9 -26.24 -13.18 6.05
N THR A 10 -25.17 -13.97 5.91
CA THR A 10 -23.78 -13.48 5.88
C THR A 10 -23.22 -13.68 4.48
N PRO A 11 -22.62 -12.65 3.84
CA PRO A 11 -22.12 -12.78 2.48
C PRO A 11 -20.91 -13.73 2.44
N GLU A 12 -20.91 -14.64 1.47
CA GLU A 12 -19.73 -15.47 1.18
C GLU A 12 -18.71 -14.65 0.36
N ILE A 13 -17.52 -14.45 0.92
CA ILE A 13 -16.46 -13.62 0.35
C ILE A 13 -15.25 -14.48 -0.03
N LEU A 14 -14.85 -14.40 -1.30
CA LEU A 14 -13.66 -15.07 -1.85
C LEU A 14 -12.40 -14.33 -1.41
N HIS A 15 -11.48 -15.04 -0.76
CA HIS A 15 -10.25 -14.46 -0.24
C HIS A 15 -9.24 -14.14 -1.37
N ASP A 16 -8.68 -12.93 -1.37
CA ASP A 16 -7.61 -12.50 -2.30
C ASP A 16 -6.19 -12.90 -1.80
N ALA A 17 -6.05 -14.14 -1.37
CA ALA A 17 -4.73 -14.73 -1.10
C ALA A 17 -4.20 -15.40 -2.38
N PRO A 18 -2.87 -15.46 -2.58
CA PRO A 18 -2.25 -16.44 -3.47
C PRO A 18 -2.70 -17.85 -3.09
N LEU A 19 -2.84 -18.73 -4.08
CA LEU A 19 -3.32 -20.12 -3.88
C LEU A 19 -2.56 -20.80 -2.74
N ARG A 20 -3.30 -21.51 -1.90
CA ARG A 20 -2.79 -22.42 -0.86
C ARG A 20 -2.24 -23.69 -1.51
N ASP A 21 -1.49 -24.48 -0.76
CA ASP A 21 -0.84 -25.68 -1.29
C ASP A 21 -1.85 -26.74 -1.77
N ASP A 22 -3.02 -26.79 -1.14
CA ASP A 22 -4.14 -27.68 -1.45
C ASP A 22 -5.11 -27.16 -2.55
N ASP A 23 -5.03 -25.88 -2.92
CA ASP A 23 -5.86 -25.33 -4.00
C ASP A 23 -5.44 -25.87 -5.38
N SER A 24 -6.38 -26.03 -6.30
CA SER A 24 -6.13 -26.37 -7.70
C SER A 24 -5.34 -25.27 -8.43
N ALA A 25 -4.19 -25.61 -9.02
CA ALA A 25 -3.38 -24.66 -9.77
C ALA A 25 -3.90 -24.51 -11.22
N HIS A 26 -4.90 -23.65 -11.39
CA HIS A 26 -5.40 -23.28 -12.71
C HIS A 26 -4.30 -22.63 -13.58
N PHE A 27 -4.57 -22.51 -14.89
CA PHE A 27 -3.73 -21.77 -15.85
C PHE A 27 -2.32 -22.38 -16.06
N HIS A 28 -2.20 -23.70 -15.91
CA HIS A 28 -0.97 -24.49 -16.07
C HIS A 28 0.17 -24.11 -15.09
N PHE A 29 -0.17 -23.53 -13.94
CA PHE A 29 0.82 -23.07 -12.97
C PHE A 29 1.64 -24.22 -12.37
N ASP A 30 1.08 -25.42 -12.22
CA ASP A 30 1.84 -26.57 -11.73
C ASP A 30 2.87 -27.04 -12.77
N GLU A 31 2.50 -27.13 -14.06
CA GLU A 31 3.42 -27.51 -15.13
C GLU A 31 4.55 -26.48 -15.31
N PHE A 32 4.24 -25.19 -15.20
CA PHE A 32 5.24 -24.12 -15.18
C PHE A 32 6.12 -24.21 -13.92
N ALA A 33 5.53 -24.41 -12.74
CA ALA A 33 6.27 -24.49 -11.49
C ALA A 33 7.24 -25.68 -11.47
N ILE A 34 6.78 -26.86 -11.91
CA ILE A 34 7.57 -28.08 -12.08
C ILE A 34 8.73 -27.85 -13.05
N THR A 35 8.46 -27.21 -14.19
CA THR A 35 9.50 -26.93 -15.20
C THR A 35 10.58 -26.00 -14.65
N LEU A 36 10.19 -24.91 -13.98
CA LEU A 36 11.12 -23.94 -13.40
C LEU A 36 11.88 -24.51 -12.20
N ALA A 37 11.23 -25.29 -11.33
CA ALA A 37 11.87 -25.97 -10.20
C ALA A 37 12.91 -27.00 -10.69
N ARG A 38 12.55 -27.83 -11.69
CA ARG A 38 13.48 -28.77 -12.33
C ARG A 38 14.67 -28.06 -12.96
N LEU A 39 14.45 -26.95 -13.66
CA LEU A 39 15.52 -26.12 -14.23
C LEU A 39 16.47 -25.58 -13.16
N ILE A 40 15.95 -25.03 -12.06
CA ILE A 40 16.75 -24.49 -10.94
C ILE A 40 17.53 -25.62 -10.23
N ALA A 41 16.93 -26.80 -10.10
CA ALA A 41 17.51 -27.93 -9.38
C ALA A 41 18.46 -28.81 -10.23
N ASP A 42 18.41 -28.80 -11.57
CA ASP A 42 19.28 -29.66 -12.40
C ASP A 42 20.77 -29.31 -12.16
N LYS A 43 21.58 -30.34 -11.87
CA LYS A 43 23.03 -30.22 -11.67
C LYS A 43 23.77 -29.67 -12.89
N LYS A 44 23.18 -29.77 -14.09
CA LYS A 44 23.70 -29.22 -15.36
C LYS A 44 23.46 -27.71 -15.49
N THR A 45 22.46 -27.16 -14.79
CA THR A 45 22.15 -25.73 -14.82
C THR A 45 23.24 -24.96 -14.10
N ARG A 46 24.06 -24.23 -14.87
CA ARG A 46 25.13 -23.40 -14.32
C ARG A 46 24.57 -22.24 -13.49
N THR A 47 25.38 -21.80 -12.54
CA THR A 47 25.14 -20.63 -11.67
C THR A 47 26.32 -19.67 -11.79
N PRO A 48 26.14 -18.36 -11.51
CA PRO A 48 24.88 -17.73 -11.06
C PRO A 48 23.80 -17.70 -12.14
N LEU A 49 22.55 -17.84 -11.71
CA LEU A 49 21.36 -17.83 -12.58
C LEU A 49 20.34 -16.78 -12.12
N THR A 50 19.87 -15.93 -13.03
CA THR A 50 18.74 -15.02 -12.75
C THR A 50 17.58 -15.29 -13.70
N LEU A 51 16.44 -15.66 -13.14
CA LEU A 51 15.17 -15.92 -13.81
C LEU A 51 14.18 -14.79 -13.49
N GLY A 52 13.61 -14.17 -14.52
CA GLY A 52 12.52 -13.20 -14.39
C GLY A 52 11.19 -13.81 -14.83
N ILE A 53 10.21 -13.81 -13.94
CA ILE A 53 8.81 -14.16 -14.18
C ILE A 53 8.03 -12.86 -14.32
N SER A 54 7.51 -12.60 -15.52
CA SER A 54 6.80 -11.36 -15.84
C SER A 54 5.36 -11.62 -16.26
N GLY A 55 4.48 -10.67 -15.94
CA GLY A 55 3.08 -10.68 -16.30
C GLY A 55 2.34 -9.51 -15.63
N PRO A 56 1.14 -9.14 -16.12
CA PRO A 56 0.36 -8.02 -15.59
C PRO A 56 0.01 -8.13 -14.11
N TRP A 57 -0.52 -7.07 -13.52
CA TRP A 57 -1.06 -7.10 -12.16
C TRP A 57 -2.20 -8.14 -12.04
N GLY A 58 -2.22 -8.92 -10.95
CA GLY A 58 -3.20 -9.99 -10.74
C GLY A 58 -3.01 -11.25 -11.62
N SER A 59 -2.01 -11.31 -12.51
CA SER A 59 -1.74 -12.46 -13.39
C SER A 59 -1.24 -13.73 -12.68
N GLY A 60 -0.91 -13.67 -11.38
CA GLY A 60 -0.50 -14.84 -10.59
C GLY A 60 1.01 -15.02 -10.37
N LYS A 61 1.85 -14.02 -10.69
CA LYS A 61 3.33 -14.04 -10.46
C LYS A 61 3.72 -14.61 -9.09
N THR A 62 3.24 -14.01 -8.01
CA THR A 62 3.49 -14.45 -6.62
C THR A 62 3.08 -15.91 -6.37
N THR A 63 1.97 -16.36 -6.96
CA THR A 63 1.49 -17.74 -6.84
C THR A 63 2.46 -18.72 -7.51
N LEU A 64 2.92 -18.41 -8.73
CA LEU A 64 3.92 -19.23 -9.42
C LEU A 64 5.26 -19.24 -8.66
N LEU A 65 5.73 -18.09 -8.15
CA LEU A 65 6.94 -18.04 -7.31
C LEU A 65 6.81 -18.95 -6.09
N LYS A 66 5.67 -18.92 -5.38
CA LYS A 66 5.42 -19.79 -4.22
C LYS A 66 5.39 -21.27 -4.59
N ARG A 67 4.70 -21.66 -5.68
CA ARG A 67 4.67 -23.05 -6.16
C ARG A 67 6.08 -23.54 -6.50
N VAL A 68 6.88 -22.74 -7.22
CA VAL A 68 8.30 -23.07 -7.51
C VAL A 68 9.10 -23.21 -6.21
N ARG A 69 8.93 -22.29 -5.25
CA ARG A 69 9.61 -22.37 -3.96
C ARG A 69 9.26 -23.65 -3.21
N ASN A 70 7.98 -23.97 -3.06
CA ASN A 70 7.52 -25.11 -2.27
C ASN A 70 8.04 -26.42 -2.87
N LEU A 71 8.00 -26.55 -4.21
CA LEU A 71 8.63 -27.65 -4.93
C LEU A 71 10.14 -27.82 -4.66
N LEU A 72 10.88 -26.73 -4.37
CA LEU A 72 12.31 -26.73 -4.05
C LEU A 72 12.62 -26.92 -2.55
N ASP A 73 11.71 -26.52 -1.67
CA ASP A 73 11.84 -26.61 -0.20
C ASP A 73 11.47 -28.01 0.35
N GLU A 74 10.76 -28.84 -0.41
CA GLU A 74 10.16 -30.11 0.04
C GLU A 74 10.88 -31.41 -0.41
N PRO A 75 11.83 -31.95 0.37
CA PRO A 75 12.23 -33.35 0.26
C PRO A 75 11.17 -34.25 0.91
N VAL A 76 10.62 -35.20 0.15
CA VAL A 76 9.45 -36.00 0.58
C VAL A 76 9.75 -36.97 1.72
N ASP A 77 10.97 -37.50 1.79
CA ASP A 77 11.36 -38.47 2.82
C ASP A 77 12.88 -38.50 3.04
N LYS A 78 13.34 -39.38 3.94
CA LYS A 78 14.75 -39.65 4.28
C LYS A 78 15.65 -39.94 3.07
N ASP A 79 15.07 -40.33 1.94
CA ASP A 79 15.75 -40.66 0.68
C ASP A 79 16.06 -39.43 -0.21
N LYS A 80 15.77 -38.20 0.23
CA LYS A 80 16.28 -36.92 -0.35
C LYS A 80 15.80 -36.55 -1.77
N HIS A 81 14.69 -37.10 -2.26
CA HIS A 81 14.17 -36.77 -3.59
C HIS A 81 13.17 -35.60 -3.56
N HIS A 82 13.27 -34.73 -4.58
CA HIS A 82 12.33 -33.62 -4.84
C HIS A 82 10.99 -34.15 -5.37
N ARG A 83 9.88 -33.47 -5.04
CA ARG A 83 8.51 -33.86 -5.46
C ARG A 83 8.29 -33.95 -6.98
N PHE A 84 9.12 -33.28 -7.76
CA PHE A 84 9.03 -33.22 -9.23
C PHE A 84 9.94 -34.22 -9.98
N ALA A 85 10.63 -35.12 -9.26
CA ALA A 85 11.45 -36.16 -9.89
C ALA A 85 10.56 -37.30 -10.42
N ASN A 86 10.80 -37.77 -11.65
CA ASN A 86 9.99 -38.82 -12.28
C ASN A 86 10.26 -40.20 -11.68
N ASP A 87 11.51 -40.44 -11.25
CA ASP A 87 11.93 -41.65 -10.54
C ASP A 87 13.11 -41.36 -9.58
N THR A 88 13.50 -42.36 -8.78
CA THR A 88 14.58 -42.24 -7.79
C THR A 88 15.99 -42.16 -8.39
N ALA A 89 16.19 -42.51 -9.67
CA ALA A 89 17.48 -42.40 -10.35
C ALA A 89 17.67 -40.98 -10.93
N GLU A 90 16.61 -40.38 -11.44
CA GLU A 90 16.55 -38.96 -11.81
C GLU A 90 16.76 -38.06 -10.58
N GLY A 91 16.43 -38.54 -9.38
CA GLY A 91 16.72 -37.90 -8.10
C GLY A 91 18.16 -37.41 -7.91
N ASP A 92 19.17 -38.20 -8.31
CA ASP A 92 20.58 -37.78 -8.24
C ASP A 92 21.02 -36.89 -9.43
N SER A 93 20.09 -36.54 -10.34
CA SER A 93 20.32 -35.47 -11.33
C SER A 93 20.01 -34.07 -10.78
N PHE A 94 19.44 -33.98 -9.57
CA PHE A 94 19.06 -32.72 -8.93
C PHE A 94 19.94 -32.38 -7.72
N ARG A 95 20.25 -31.10 -7.55
CA ARG A 95 21.00 -30.55 -6.41
C ARG A 95 20.08 -30.14 -5.27
N ARG A 96 20.65 -29.92 -4.08
CA ARG A 96 19.91 -29.30 -2.97
C ARG A 96 19.63 -27.82 -3.28
N CYS A 97 18.42 -27.38 -3.05
CA CYS A 97 18.11 -25.96 -2.98
C CYS A 97 17.90 -25.53 -1.52
N LYS A 98 18.34 -24.32 -1.19
CA LYS A 98 17.97 -23.60 0.03
C LYS A 98 17.32 -22.31 -0.41
N THR A 99 16.07 -22.08 -0.07
CA THR A 99 15.34 -20.91 -0.55
C THR A 99 15.34 -19.77 0.48
N VAL A 100 15.28 -18.54 -0.02
CA VAL A 100 15.03 -17.31 0.73
C VAL A 100 13.92 -16.56 0.03
N TRP A 101 13.02 -15.93 0.78
CA TRP A 101 11.94 -15.11 0.22
C TRP A 101 12.09 -13.65 0.65
N PHE A 102 12.29 -12.78 -0.32
CA PHE A 102 12.37 -11.34 -0.16
C PHE A 102 11.18 -10.68 -0.85
N ASN A 103 10.28 -10.09 -0.07
CA ASN A 103 9.24 -9.22 -0.63
C ASN A 103 9.78 -7.80 -0.60
N ALA A 104 10.09 -7.22 -1.77
CA ALA A 104 10.78 -5.94 -1.84
C ALA A 104 9.91 -4.79 -1.30
N TRP A 105 8.59 -4.85 -1.50
CA TRP A 105 7.64 -3.84 -1.05
C TRP A 105 7.57 -3.72 0.49
N LYS A 106 7.73 -4.83 1.22
CA LYS A 106 7.82 -4.81 2.71
C LYS A 106 8.99 -4.00 3.29
N TYR A 107 9.98 -3.68 2.46
CA TYR A 107 11.18 -2.94 2.84
C TYR A 107 11.31 -1.63 2.04
N ALA A 108 10.24 -1.15 1.40
CA ALA A 108 10.27 0.07 0.59
C ALA A 108 10.71 1.32 1.39
N ASP A 109 10.39 1.34 2.69
CA ASP A 109 10.72 2.40 3.65
C ASP A 109 12.14 2.31 4.23
N GLU A 110 12.86 1.20 4.02
CA GLU A 110 14.27 1.07 4.45
C GLU A 110 15.16 1.90 3.53
N ASP A 111 16.10 2.69 4.09
CA ASP A 111 16.98 3.59 3.34
C ASP A 111 17.66 2.90 2.14
N GLU A 112 18.19 1.69 2.38
CA GLU A 112 18.87 0.85 1.39
C GLU A 112 18.25 -0.55 1.30
N LEU A 113 17.57 -0.84 0.19
CA LEU A 113 17.00 -2.17 -0.05
C LEU A 113 18.04 -3.29 -0.19
N LEU A 114 19.30 -2.96 -0.51
CA LEU A 114 20.43 -3.90 -0.46
C LEU A 114 20.66 -4.42 0.97
N VAL A 115 20.69 -3.52 1.96
CA VAL A 115 20.85 -3.88 3.37
C VAL A 115 19.72 -4.81 3.80
N ALA A 116 18.48 -4.49 3.42
CA ALA A 116 17.31 -5.32 3.71
C ALA A 116 17.40 -6.71 3.05
N LEU A 117 17.77 -6.79 1.77
CA LEU A 117 17.94 -8.06 1.05
C LEU A 117 19.00 -8.95 1.70
N VAL A 118 20.18 -8.38 2.00
CA VAL A 118 21.27 -9.12 2.67
C VAL A 118 20.82 -9.55 4.07
N ARG A 119 20.15 -8.68 4.83
CA ARG A 119 19.62 -9.00 6.16
C ARG A 119 18.67 -10.18 6.12
N VAL A 120 17.72 -10.21 5.18
CA VAL A 120 16.78 -11.33 5.01
C VAL A 120 17.50 -12.62 4.63
N ILE A 121 18.49 -12.56 3.73
CA ILE A 121 19.32 -13.73 3.37
C ILE A 121 20.08 -14.26 4.60
N VAL A 122 20.83 -13.40 5.30
CA VAL A 122 21.68 -13.79 6.44
C VAL A 122 20.84 -14.28 7.63
N GLN A 123 19.71 -13.63 7.92
CA GLN A 123 18.78 -14.08 8.97
C GLN A 123 18.21 -15.47 8.65
N SER A 124 17.80 -15.70 7.40
CA SER A 124 17.33 -17.03 6.94
C SER A 124 18.40 -18.13 7.08
N MET A 125 19.68 -17.78 7.00
CA MET A 125 20.78 -18.71 7.30
C MET A 125 20.96 -18.94 8.81
N ALA A 126 20.82 -17.89 9.62
CA ALA A 126 21.06 -17.94 11.07
C ALA A 126 19.98 -18.71 11.85
N ASP A 127 18.73 -18.64 11.38
CA ASP A 127 17.55 -19.31 11.96
C ASP A 127 17.54 -20.84 11.72
N ASP A 128 18.46 -21.37 10.90
CA ASP A 128 18.66 -22.81 10.71
C ASP A 128 19.59 -23.37 11.81
N ASP A 129 19.06 -24.23 12.68
CA ASP A 129 19.76 -24.87 13.82
C ASP A 129 21.16 -25.42 13.45
N ILE A 130 21.33 -25.89 12.21
CA ILE A 130 22.59 -26.42 11.70
C ILE A 130 23.66 -25.33 11.73
N VAL A 131 23.33 -24.12 11.26
CA VAL A 131 24.22 -22.96 11.17
C VAL A 131 24.52 -22.41 12.55
N SER A 132 23.52 -22.27 13.42
CA SER A 132 23.74 -21.83 14.81
C SER A 132 24.70 -22.80 15.56
N SER A 133 24.59 -24.10 15.30
CA SER A 133 25.51 -25.12 15.86
C SER A 133 26.93 -25.12 15.25
N LEU A 134 27.08 -24.67 14.00
CA LEU A 134 28.35 -24.59 13.26
C LEU A 134 29.10 -23.29 13.59
N ILE A 135 28.42 -22.15 13.63
CA ILE A 135 28.96 -20.87 14.09
C ILE A 135 29.46 -20.99 15.53
N GLY A 136 28.73 -21.70 16.40
CA GLY A 136 29.19 -22.01 17.76
C GLY A 136 30.48 -22.86 17.84
N LYS A 137 30.83 -23.59 16.77
CA LYS A 137 32.05 -24.42 16.67
C LYS A 137 33.19 -23.75 15.90
N LEU A 138 32.90 -22.78 15.02
CA LEU A 138 33.86 -21.96 14.28
C LEU A 138 34.51 -20.87 15.16
N ARG A 139 34.79 -21.18 16.43
CA ARG A 139 35.46 -20.29 17.38
C ARG A 139 36.96 -20.23 17.10
N ASP A 140 37.39 -19.16 16.43
CA ASP A 140 38.79 -18.74 16.41
C ASP A 140 39.12 -18.00 17.74
N PRO A 141 40.14 -18.41 18.51
CA PRO A 141 40.57 -17.70 19.72
C PRO A 141 41.08 -16.26 19.49
N SER A 142 41.38 -15.89 18.23
CA SER A 142 42.13 -14.68 17.88
C SER A 142 41.27 -13.43 17.73
N TYR A 143 39.94 -13.55 17.66
CA TYR A 143 39.01 -12.43 17.47
C TYR A 143 37.89 -12.43 18.53
N PRO A 144 37.82 -11.42 19.42
CA PRO A 144 36.81 -11.38 20.47
C PRO A 144 35.46 -10.87 19.96
N ARG A 145 34.41 -11.68 20.15
CA ARG A 145 32.98 -11.30 20.10
C ARG A 145 32.60 -10.27 19.02
N ARG A 146 32.59 -10.69 17.76
CA ARG A 146 31.58 -10.20 16.81
C ARG A 146 30.81 -11.39 16.27
N ASP A 147 29.49 -11.29 16.37
CA ASP A 147 28.57 -12.18 15.71
C ASP A 147 28.73 -12.00 14.20
N VAL A 148 28.86 -13.09 13.44
CA VAL A 148 29.10 -13.05 11.99
C VAL A 148 27.95 -12.35 11.28
N VAL A 149 26.71 -12.51 11.77
CA VAL A 149 25.52 -11.81 11.25
C VAL A 149 25.69 -10.30 11.40
N ASN A 150 25.94 -9.82 12.61
CA ASN A 150 26.22 -8.41 12.89
C ASN A 150 27.50 -7.88 12.22
N THR A 151 28.44 -8.75 11.87
CA THR A 151 29.66 -8.38 11.14
C THR A 151 29.35 -8.11 9.66
N VAL A 152 28.62 -9.01 9.01
CA VAL A 152 28.17 -8.83 7.62
C VAL A 152 27.23 -7.63 7.52
N LEU A 153 26.22 -7.53 8.39
CA LEU A 153 25.32 -6.37 8.46
C LEU A 153 26.08 -5.06 8.74
N GLY A 154 27.10 -5.12 9.59
CA GLY A 154 27.96 -3.98 9.90
C GLY A 154 28.74 -3.45 8.70
N TRP A 155 29.11 -4.28 7.73
CA TRP A 155 29.77 -3.82 6.50
C TRP A 155 28.83 -3.09 5.56
N PHE A 156 27.58 -3.54 5.43
CA PHE A 156 26.55 -2.80 4.71
C PHE A 156 26.09 -1.53 5.42
N SER A 157 26.42 -1.37 6.71
CA SER A 157 26.20 -0.12 7.45
C SER A 157 27.34 0.91 7.26
N ILE A 158 28.41 0.57 6.53
CA ILE A 158 29.58 1.44 6.33
C ILE A 158 29.51 2.09 4.94
N LYS A 159 28.83 3.26 4.93
CA LYS A 159 28.73 4.29 3.87
C LYS A 159 27.71 4.08 2.73
N VAL A 160 26.59 4.81 2.84
CA VAL A 160 26.10 5.67 1.76
C VAL A 160 26.05 7.12 2.27
N GLY A 161 26.85 8.00 1.66
CA GLY A 161 26.98 9.42 2.04
C GLY A 161 28.43 9.90 2.10
N ASP A 162 28.76 10.93 1.31
CA ASP A 162 30.08 11.59 1.31
C ASP A 162 30.24 12.49 2.54
N ILE A 163 30.57 11.90 3.69
CA ILE A 163 31.05 12.63 4.88
C ILE A 163 32.31 11.96 5.42
N GLY A 164 33.41 12.71 5.44
CA GLY A 164 34.67 12.27 6.03
C GLY A 164 34.68 12.43 7.55
N ILE A 165 35.13 11.41 8.27
CA ILE A 165 35.56 11.53 9.67
C ILE A 165 36.93 10.89 9.78
N GLY A 166 37.93 11.68 10.17
CA GLY A 166 39.29 11.19 10.36
C GLY A 166 39.41 10.36 11.64
N LEU A 167 40.04 9.19 11.53
CA LEU A 167 40.65 8.49 12.65
C LEU A 167 42.15 8.47 12.43
N ASP A 168 42.87 9.24 13.23
CA ASP A 168 44.33 9.27 13.24
C ASP A 168 44.86 7.98 13.87
N THR A 169 45.24 7.04 13.02
CA THR A 169 46.07 5.88 13.38
C THR A 169 47.27 5.88 12.45
N GLY A 170 48.45 6.15 13.02
CA GLY A 170 49.70 6.44 12.30
C GLY A 170 50.23 5.30 11.43
N THR A 171 49.59 5.08 10.29
CA THR A 171 50.00 4.26 9.14
C THR A 171 49.46 4.92 7.87
N PRO A 172 50.12 4.82 6.70
CA PRO A 172 49.71 5.54 5.50
C PRO A 172 48.28 5.16 5.09
N GLN A 173 47.39 6.15 5.02
CA GLN A 173 45.97 5.91 4.75
C GLN A 173 45.76 5.28 3.37
N PRO A 174 44.95 4.21 3.26
CA PRO A 174 44.53 3.66 1.99
C PRO A 174 43.65 4.65 1.22
N THR A 175 43.62 4.56 -0.11
CA THR A 175 42.73 5.39 -0.93
C THR A 175 41.27 4.98 -0.74
N PRO A 176 40.28 5.87 -1.02
CA PRO A 176 38.86 5.51 -0.96
C PRO A 176 38.47 4.31 -1.85
N PHE A 177 39.26 4.04 -2.89
CA PHE A 177 39.13 2.85 -3.73
C PHE A 177 39.60 1.58 -3.01
N ALA A 178 40.75 1.63 -2.33
CA ALA A 178 41.28 0.49 -1.57
C ALA A 178 40.39 0.14 -0.36
N GLU A 179 39.75 1.12 0.29
CA GLU A 179 38.72 0.86 1.33
C GLU A 179 37.53 0.08 0.76
N LYS A 180 36.99 0.49 -0.39
CA LYS A 180 35.85 -0.19 -1.05
C LYS A 180 36.20 -1.61 -1.50
N THR A 181 37.37 -1.82 -2.10
CA THR A 181 37.82 -3.15 -2.52
C THR A 181 37.99 -4.08 -1.32
N ALA A 182 38.63 -3.62 -0.24
CA ALA A 182 38.78 -4.42 0.97
C ALA A 182 37.43 -4.80 1.60
N MET A 183 36.44 -3.91 1.59
CA MET A 183 35.08 -4.20 2.08
C MET A 183 34.40 -5.28 1.24
N LEU A 184 34.52 -5.23 -0.09
CA LEU A 184 33.99 -6.27 -0.99
C LEU A 184 34.69 -7.62 -0.77
N ASP A 185 36.02 -7.65 -0.66
CA ASP A 185 36.79 -8.87 -0.36
C ASP A 185 36.38 -9.51 0.99
N LEU A 186 36.09 -8.67 2.00
CA LEU A 186 35.60 -9.08 3.32
C LEU A 186 34.18 -9.66 3.26
N PHE A 187 33.27 -8.97 2.57
CA PHE A 187 31.93 -9.49 2.29
C PHE A 187 31.99 -10.86 1.59
N ASP A 188 32.84 -10.97 0.58
CA ASP A 188 32.96 -12.16 -0.24
C ASP A 188 33.39 -13.40 0.55
N ASP A 189 34.43 -13.30 1.38
CA ASP A 189 34.87 -14.42 2.23
C ASP A 189 33.82 -14.80 3.29
N ALA A 190 33.13 -13.82 3.90
CA ALA A 190 32.08 -14.13 4.88
C ALA A 190 30.84 -14.77 4.23
N PHE A 191 30.41 -14.26 3.07
CA PHE A 191 29.29 -14.82 2.34
C PHE A 191 29.59 -16.24 1.84
N ASP A 192 30.79 -16.48 1.32
CA ASP A 192 31.21 -17.82 0.88
C ASP A 192 31.28 -18.81 2.06
N ARG A 193 31.72 -18.37 3.24
CA ARG A 193 31.67 -19.18 4.48
C ARG A 193 30.23 -19.52 4.89
N LEU A 194 29.32 -18.54 4.84
CA LEU A 194 27.90 -18.74 5.15
C LEU A 194 27.24 -19.70 4.15
N LEU A 195 27.50 -19.53 2.85
CA LEU A 195 27.01 -20.39 1.78
C LEU A 195 27.52 -21.84 1.94
N ALA A 196 28.82 -22.01 2.22
CA ALA A 196 29.43 -23.31 2.52
C ALA A 196 28.78 -23.99 3.74
N ALA A 197 28.53 -23.24 4.81
CA ALA A 197 27.92 -23.75 6.03
C ALA A 197 26.45 -24.14 5.82
N TRP A 198 25.62 -23.28 5.24
CA TRP A 198 24.18 -23.47 5.17
C TRP A 198 23.75 -24.40 4.02
N VAL A 199 24.22 -24.13 2.80
CA VAL A 199 23.83 -24.90 1.60
C VAL A 199 24.56 -26.23 1.56
N HIS A 200 25.90 -26.19 1.68
CA HIS A 200 26.75 -27.36 1.49
C HIS A 200 27.03 -28.16 2.77
N ARG A 201 26.72 -27.62 3.96
CA ARG A 201 27.01 -28.21 5.29
C ARG A 201 28.50 -28.48 5.51
N LYS A 202 29.36 -27.54 5.08
CA LYS A 202 30.82 -27.61 5.18
C LYS A 202 31.35 -26.37 5.94
N ALA A 203 32.33 -26.57 6.80
CA ALA A 203 32.97 -25.49 7.57
C ALA A 203 34.05 -24.70 6.78
N ASP A 204 34.23 -25.01 5.48
CA ASP A 204 35.32 -24.53 4.64
C ASP A 204 34.76 -23.94 3.35
N ALA A 205 34.91 -22.63 3.19
CA ALA A 205 34.42 -21.86 2.04
C ALA A 205 34.94 -22.39 0.70
N LYS A 206 36.16 -22.96 0.67
CA LYS A 206 36.78 -23.50 -0.56
C LYS A 206 36.15 -24.81 -1.04
N LYS A 207 35.07 -25.26 -0.39
CA LYS A 207 34.34 -26.50 -0.73
C LYS A 207 32.89 -26.25 -1.16
N ILE A 208 32.53 -25.01 -1.53
CA ILE A 208 31.32 -24.72 -2.30
C ILE A 208 31.34 -25.56 -3.59
N ASP A 209 30.22 -26.22 -3.89
CA ASP A 209 30.04 -27.02 -5.10
C ASP A 209 28.62 -26.78 -5.65
N PRO A 210 28.45 -25.90 -6.65
CA PRO A 210 27.14 -25.56 -7.21
C PRO A 210 26.41 -26.72 -7.90
N GLN A 211 27.04 -27.88 -8.09
CA GLN A 211 26.36 -29.11 -8.55
C GLN A 211 25.78 -29.92 -7.38
N GLN A 212 26.15 -29.61 -6.13
CA GLN A 212 25.65 -30.32 -4.94
C GLN A 212 24.62 -29.48 -4.17
N GLY A 213 24.69 -28.16 -4.25
CA GLY A 213 23.60 -27.30 -3.78
C GLY A 213 23.69 -25.85 -4.24
N VAL A 214 22.58 -25.13 -4.12
CA VAL A 214 22.44 -23.71 -4.43
C VAL A 214 21.59 -22.96 -3.41
N LEU A 215 21.86 -21.67 -3.24
CA LEU A 215 20.98 -20.68 -2.66
C LEU A 215 20.02 -20.17 -3.74
N VAL A 216 18.71 -20.12 -3.45
CA VAL A 216 17.67 -19.62 -4.36
C VAL A 216 16.93 -18.48 -3.69
N VAL A 217 17.13 -17.26 -4.17
CA VAL A 217 16.50 -16.05 -3.62
C VAL A 217 15.31 -15.65 -4.49
N PHE A 218 14.11 -15.77 -3.93
CA PHE A 218 12.87 -15.30 -4.53
C PHE A 218 12.67 -13.82 -4.19
N ILE A 219 12.47 -12.99 -5.20
CA ILE A 219 12.19 -11.55 -5.08
C ILE A 219 10.79 -11.31 -5.63
N ASP A 220 9.87 -10.88 -4.76
CA ASP A 220 8.44 -10.66 -5.09
C ASP A 220 8.00 -9.22 -4.78
N ASP A 221 6.91 -8.80 -5.41
CA ASP A 221 6.33 -7.43 -5.32
C ASP A 221 7.31 -6.29 -5.65
N LEU A 222 8.37 -6.56 -6.43
CA LEU A 222 9.34 -5.54 -6.86
C LEU A 222 8.67 -4.46 -7.73
N ASP A 223 7.66 -4.83 -8.52
CA ASP A 223 6.85 -3.93 -9.32
C ASP A 223 5.87 -3.05 -8.50
N ARG A 224 5.87 -3.15 -7.17
CA ARG A 224 5.17 -2.22 -6.26
C ARG A 224 6.08 -1.20 -5.57
N CYS A 225 7.40 -1.31 -5.72
CA CYS A 225 8.34 -0.36 -5.15
C CYS A 225 8.38 0.96 -5.92
N LEU A 226 8.97 2.02 -5.33
CA LEU A 226 9.29 3.23 -6.09
C LEU A 226 10.39 2.96 -7.13
N PRO A 227 10.45 3.69 -8.26
CA PRO A 227 11.44 3.47 -9.33
C PRO A 227 12.91 3.36 -8.86
N GLY A 228 13.39 4.28 -8.02
CA GLY A 228 14.76 4.22 -7.50
C GLY A 228 15.00 2.99 -6.62
N LYS A 229 14.01 2.62 -5.79
CA LYS A 229 14.02 1.42 -4.94
C LYS A 229 14.03 0.14 -5.78
N MET A 230 13.32 0.09 -6.91
CA MET A 230 13.43 -1.04 -7.87
C MET A 230 14.85 -1.18 -8.41
N VAL A 231 15.48 -0.07 -8.84
CA VAL A 231 16.83 -0.10 -9.40
C VAL A 231 17.86 -0.50 -8.34
N GLN A 232 17.74 -0.03 -7.09
CA GLN A 232 18.60 -0.48 -5.98
C GLN A 232 18.57 -2.01 -5.81
N VAL A 233 17.41 -2.67 -5.91
CA VAL A 233 17.33 -4.15 -5.83
C VAL A 233 17.99 -4.81 -7.04
N LEU A 234 17.82 -4.26 -8.24
CA LEU A 234 18.49 -4.76 -9.45
C LEU A 234 20.02 -4.60 -9.39
N GLU A 235 20.50 -3.52 -8.77
CA GLU A 235 21.93 -3.29 -8.50
C GLU A 235 22.45 -4.22 -7.39
N ALA A 236 21.67 -4.44 -6.33
CA ALA A 236 21.98 -5.40 -5.28
C ALA A 236 22.19 -6.82 -5.83
N ILE A 237 21.36 -7.26 -6.78
CA ILE A 237 21.51 -8.57 -7.46
C ILE A 237 22.86 -8.66 -8.17
N LYS A 238 23.39 -7.57 -8.76
CA LYS A 238 24.69 -7.58 -9.46
C LYS A 238 25.85 -8.04 -8.56
N LEU A 239 25.82 -7.71 -7.27
CA LEU A 239 26.82 -8.17 -6.30
C LEU A 239 26.89 -9.70 -6.17
N PHE A 240 25.81 -10.39 -6.55
CA PHE A 240 25.73 -11.85 -6.54
C PHE A 240 25.81 -12.47 -7.95
N LEU A 241 25.86 -11.68 -9.02
CA LEU A 241 25.97 -12.16 -10.41
C LEU A 241 27.34 -12.74 -10.76
N ASP A 242 28.33 -12.63 -9.86
CA ASP A 242 29.62 -13.32 -9.96
C ASP A 242 29.77 -14.47 -8.94
N LYS A 243 28.77 -14.72 -8.08
CA LYS A 243 28.81 -15.73 -7.01
C LYS A 243 28.34 -17.12 -7.48
N PRO A 244 29.22 -18.14 -7.58
CA PRO A 244 28.81 -19.50 -7.89
C PRO A 244 27.93 -20.06 -6.77
N GLY A 245 26.86 -20.78 -7.13
CA GLY A 245 25.91 -21.33 -6.16
C GLY A 245 24.70 -20.45 -5.85
N CYS A 246 24.61 -19.23 -6.41
CA CYS A 246 23.44 -18.37 -6.25
C CYS A 246 22.47 -18.46 -7.44
N VAL A 247 21.17 -18.42 -7.14
CA VAL A 247 20.07 -18.32 -8.11
C VAL A 247 19.09 -17.25 -7.64
N PHE A 248 18.64 -16.37 -8.53
CA PHE A 248 17.61 -15.37 -8.26
C PHE A 248 16.38 -15.64 -9.11
N VAL A 249 15.19 -15.52 -8.51
CA VAL A 249 13.90 -15.64 -9.19
C VAL A 249 13.06 -14.41 -8.88
N LEU A 250 12.88 -13.53 -9.86
CA LEU A 250 12.17 -12.26 -9.71
C LEU A 250 10.74 -12.39 -10.26
N GLY A 251 9.73 -12.07 -9.47
CA GLY A 251 8.36 -11.86 -9.94
C GLY A 251 8.05 -10.38 -10.04
N ALA A 252 7.96 -9.84 -11.26
CA ALA A 252 7.70 -8.42 -11.48
C ALA A 252 7.24 -8.15 -12.92
N ASP A 253 6.39 -7.16 -13.12
CA ASP A 253 6.06 -6.69 -14.46
C ASP A 253 7.27 -6.00 -15.13
N LYS A 254 7.69 -6.57 -16.26
CA LYS A 254 8.77 -6.10 -17.14
C LYS A 254 8.56 -4.65 -17.60
N SER A 255 7.35 -4.22 -17.95
CA SER A 255 7.14 -2.84 -18.42
C SER A 255 7.31 -1.85 -17.27
N VAL A 256 6.86 -2.21 -16.07
CA VAL A 256 7.02 -1.40 -14.85
C VAL A 256 8.52 -1.26 -14.52
N ILE A 257 9.29 -2.35 -14.54
CA ILE A 257 10.73 -2.28 -14.32
C ILE A 257 11.43 -1.46 -15.41
N GLN A 258 11.09 -1.64 -16.69
CA GLN A 258 11.71 -0.88 -17.79
C GLN A 258 11.45 0.63 -17.64
N GLN A 259 10.24 1.03 -17.25
CA GLN A 259 9.90 2.42 -16.94
C GLN A 259 10.69 2.92 -15.72
N ALA A 260 10.85 2.11 -14.68
CA ALA A 260 11.62 2.47 -13.50
C ALA A 260 13.11 2.71 -13.81
N VAL A 261 13.73 1.83 -14.60
CA VAL A 261 15.12 1.97 -15.06
C VAL A 261 15.28 3.19 -15.96
N ALA A 262 14.37 3.42 -16.90
CA ALA A 262 14.40 4.60 -17.78
C ALA A 262 14.25 5.91 -16.99
N LYS A 263 13.34 5.95 -16.00
CA LYS A 263 13.17 7.13 -15.12
C LYS A 263 14.39 7.38 -14.24
N HIS A 264 15.01 6.32 -13.70
CA HIS A 264 16.16 6.45 -12.79
C HIS A 264 17.44 6.95 -13.48
N TYR A 265 17.67 6.59 -14.74
CA TYR A 265 18.84 7.03 -15.50
C TYR A 265 18.52 8.08 -16.58
N ALA A 266 17.40 8.80 -16.46
CA ALA A 266 16.96 9.81 -17.43
C ALA A 266 18.03 10.90 -17.66
N ASP A 267 18.62 11.41 -16.58
CA ASP A 267 19.70 12.43 -16.61
C ASP A 267 21.01 11.91 -17.24
N ALA A 268 21.20 10.59 -17.30
CA ALA A 268 22.32 9.94 -17.97
C ALA A 268 22.05 9.65 -19.46
N GLY A 269 20.90 10.09 -20.00
CA GLY A 269 20.53 9.90 -21.40
C GLY A 269 20.02 8.50 -21.75
N VAL A 270 19.63 7.69 -20.75
CA VAL A 270 19.12 6.32 -20.95
C VAL A 270 17.68 6.37 -21.47
N THR A 271 17.49 5.88 -22.70
CA THR A 271 16.17 5.70 -23.33
C THR A 271 15.63 4.28 -23.11
N GLY A 272 14.38 4.03 -23.54
CA GLY A 272 13.69 2.75 -23.35
C GLY A 272 14.42 1.51 -23.92
N GLU A 273 15.20 1.66 -25.00
CA GLU A 273 16.03 0.55 -25.51
C GLU A 273 17.18 0.22 -24.55
N SER A 274 17.92 1.23 -24.06
CA SER A 274 18.97 1.01 -23.05
C SER A 274 18.44 0.48 -21.71
N ALA A 275 17.18 0.75 -21.35
CA ALA A 275 16.52 0.13 -20.19
C ALA A 275 16.20 -1.36 -20.40
N LYS A 276 15.88 -1.77 -21.63
CA LYS A 276 15.78 -3.19 -22.00
C LYS A 276 17.14 -3.89 -21.93
N ASP A 277 18.18 -3.28 -22.48
CA ASP A 277 19.56 -3.80 -22.46
C ASP A 277 20.11 -3.91 -21.03
N TYR A 278 19.72 -3.00 -20.14
CA TYR A 278 20.03 -3.07 -18.71
C TYR A 278 19.46 -4.34 -18.07
N LEU A 279 18.21 -4.69 -18.36
CA LEU A 279 17.58 -5.91 -17.83
C LEU A 279 18.16 -7.18 -18.44
N GLU A 280 18.59 -7.16 -19.70
CA GLU A 280 19.26 -8.32 -20.33
C GLU A 280 20.63 -8.65 -19.72
N LYS A 281 21.27 -7.68 -19.05
CA LYS A 281 22.51 -7.91 -18.28
C LYS A 281 22.27 -8.55 -16.91
N ILE A 282 21.05 -8.46 -16.37
CA ILE A 282 20.71 -8.91 -15.01
C ILE A 282 19.86 -10.18 -15.06
N ILE A 283 18.84 -10.19 -15.90
CA ILE A 283 17.86 -11.28 -16.06
C ILE A 283 18.25 -12.13 -17.28
N GLN A 284 18.88 -13.26 -17.01
CA GLN A 284 19.42 -14.16 -18.05
C GLN A 284 18.33 -15.02 -18.70
N LEU A 285 17.33 -15.46 -17.93
CA LEU A 285 16.18 -16.20 -18.42
C LEU A 285 14.90 -15.41 -18.13
N ARG A 286 14.01 -15.32 -19.13
CA ARG A 286 12.74 -14.58 -19.04
C ARG A 286 11.59 -15.53 -19.35
N PHE A 287 10.64 -15.60 -18.42
CA PHE A 287 9.37 -16.31 -18.58
C PHE A 287 8.24 -15.30 -18.49
N GLU A 288 7.54 -15.09 -19.61
CA GLU A 288 6.33 -14.27 -19.64
C GLU A 288 5.14 -15.20 -19.41
N LEU A 289 4.35 -14.92 -18.36
CA LEU A 289 3.15 -15.68 -18.03
C LEU A 289 2.18 -15.65 -19.22
N PRO A 290 1.73 -16.82 -19.73
CA PRO A 290 0.77 -16.86 -20.81
C PRO A 290 -0.53 -16.10 -20.46
N PRO A 291 -1.15 -15.42 -21.43
CA PRO A 291 -2.43 -14.77 -21.21
C PRO A 291 -3.48 -15.82 -20.85
N ILE A 292 -4.27 -15.55 -19.82
CA ILE A 292 -5.27 -16.48 -19.35
C ILE A 292 -6.45 -16.50 -20.33
N VAL A 293 -6.88 -17.70 -20.74
CA VAL A 293 -7.98 -17.87 -21.71
C VAL A 293 -9.33 -17.94 -21.00
N THR A 294 -10.37 -17.42 -21.65
CA THR A 294 -11.69 -17.23 -21.03
C THR A 294 -12.28 -18.57 -20.57
N GLU A 295 -12.09 -19.63 -21.34
CA GLU A 295 -12.60 -20.99 -21.09
C GLU A 295 -12.06 -21.57 -19.77
N THR A 296 -10.81 -21.24 -19.39
CA THR A 296 -10.22 -21.69 -18.11
C THR A 296 -10.81 -20.98 -16.89
N MET A 297 -11.48 -19.82 -17.06
CA MET A 297 -12.17 -19.16 -15.94
C MET A 297 -13.39 -19.93 -15.45
N GLN A 298 -14.07 -20.71 -16.31
CA GLN A 298 -15.25 -21.46 -15.87
C GLN A 298 -14.87 -22.53 -14.84
N ALA A 299 -13.77 -23.26 -15.07
CA ALA A 299 -13.24 -24.22 -14.11
C ALA A 299 -12.75 -23.54 -12.82
N TYR A 300 -12.04 -22.41 -12.94
CA TYR A 300 -11.61 -21.60 -11.79
C TYR A 300 -12.79 -21.14 -10.92
N LEU A 301 -13.85 -20.62 -11.53
CA LEU A 301 -15.05 -20.17 -10.82
C LEU A 301 -15.80 -21.30 -10.13
N ASN A 302 -15.89 -22.47 -10.79
CA ASN A 302 -16.46 -23.67 -10.20
C ASN A 302 -15.68 -24.11 -8.94
N ASP A 303 -14.35 -24.07 -8.99
CA ASP A 303 -13.49 -24.43 -7.85
C ASP A 303 -13.52 -23.37 -6.73
N GLN A 304 -13.86 -22.11 -7.04
CA GLN A 304 -14.20 -21.09 -6.04
C GLN A 304 -15.60 -21.28 -5.41
N GLN A 305 -16.35 -22.33 -5.78
CA GLN A 305 -17.66 -22.69 -5.23
C GLN A 305 -18.74 -21.60 -5.37
N VAL A 306 -18.65 -20.77 -6.41
CA VAL A 306 -19.68 -19.74 -6.68
C VAL A 306 -21.03 -20.37 -7.07
N ASP A 307 -22.12 -19.67 -6.79
CA ASP A 307 -23.47 -20.20 -6.97
C ASP A 307 -23.86 -20.42 -8.44
N ALA A 308 -24.95 -21.17 -8.64
CA ALA A 308 -25.42 -21.57 -9.96
C ALA A 308 -25.80 -20.40 -10.89
N ALA A 309 -26.29 -19.27 -10.37
CA ALA A 309 -26.62 -18.09 -11.16
C ALA A 309 -25.35 -17.36 -11.62
N MET A 310 -24.35 -17.23 -10.73
CA MET A 310 -23.02 -16.74 -11.10
C MET A 310 -22.34 -17.66 -12.12
N LEU A 311 -22.43 -18.98 -11.96
CA LEU A 311 -21.92 -19.95 -12.93
C LEU A 311 -22.68 -19.90 -14.27
N ALA A 312 -23.98 -19.56 -14.29
CA ALA A 312 -24.72 -19.36 -15.53
C ALA A 312 -24.26 -18.10 -16.28
N ARG A 313 -23.96 -17.01 -15.55
CA ARG A 313 -23.56 -15.70 -16.10
C ARG A 313 -22.04 -15.46 -16.11
N TRP A 314 -21.25 -16.52 -15.95
CA TRP A 314 -19.79 -16.47 -15.80
C TRP A 314 -19.07 -15.65 -16.89
N GLN A 315 -19.53 -15.73 -18.14
CA GLN A 315 -18.93 -15.01 -19.27
C GLN A 315 -19.11 -13.49 -19.15
N ALA A 316 -20.23 -13.02 -18.59
CA ALA A 316 -20.46 -11.59 -18.36
C ALA A 316 -19.59 -11.09 -17.20
N LEU A 317 -19.48 -11.86 -16.12
CA LEU A 317 -18.61 -11.57 -14.98
C LEU A 317 -17.12 -11.48 -15.38
N VAL A 318 -16.63 -12.46 -16.14
CA VAL A 318 -15.24 -12.49 -16.63
C VAL A 318 -14.95 -11.37 -17.63
N ALA A 319 -15.93 -10.97 -18.45
CA ALA A 319 -15.81 -9.82 -19.34
C ALA A 319 -15.82 -8.49 -18.57
N ALA A 320 -16.63 -8.36 -17.51
CA ALA A 320 -16.67 -7.17 -16.65
C ALA A 320 -15.38 -6.97 -15.85
N ALA A 321 -14.70 -8.07 -15.50
CA ALA A 321 -13.47 -8.10 -14.71
C ALA A 321 -12.16 -8.21 -15.51
N GLU A 322 -12.21 -8.17 -16.85
CA GLU A 322 -11.03 -8.26 -17.74
C GLU A 322 -10.16 -9.52 -17.55
N ILE A 323 -10.76 -10.72 -17.62
CA ILE A 323 -10.08 -12.05 -17.63
C ILE A 323 -8.90 -12.14 -16.63
N ASN A 324 -9.15 -11.71 -15.39
CA ASN A 324 -8.15 -11.61 -14.34
C ASN A 324 -8.69 -12.25 -13.06
N PRO A 325 -8.08 -13.34 -12.54
CA PRO A 325 -8.60 -14.10 -11.38
C PRO A 325 -8.93 -13.25 -10.16
N ARG A 326 -8.11 -12.22 -9.89
CA ARG A 326 -8.26 -11.30 -8.75
C ARG A 326 -9.41 -10.32 -8.95
N ARG A 327 -9.50 -9.69 -10.12
CA ARG A 327 -10.61 -8.79 -10.44
C ARG A 327 -11.95 -9.55 -10.49
N VAL A 328 -11.93 -10.77 -11.02
CA VAL A 328 -13.11 -11.66 -11.04
C VAL A 328 -13.58 -11.94 -9.60
N LYS A 329 -12.66 -12.26 -8.68
CA LYS A 329 -12.96 -12.37 -7.24
C LYS A 329 -13.56 -11.08 -6.65
N SER A 330 -13.00 -9.92 -6.99
CA SER A 330 -13.54 -8.62 -6.52
C SER A 330 -15.00 -8.45 -6.93
N VAL A 331 -15.30 -8.60 -8.23
CA VAL A 331 -16.68 -8.47 -8.76
C VAL A 331 -17.64 -9.46 -8.08
N ILE A 332 -17.21 -10.69 -7.81
CA ILE A 332 -18.02 -11.69 -7.09
C ILE A 332 -18.26 -11.29 -5.63
N ASN A 333 -17.25 -10.75 -4.95
CA ASN A 333 -17.37 -10.27 -3.58
C ASN A 333 -18.33 -9.08 -3.48
N ASP A 334 -18.23 -8.13 -4.42
CA ASP A 334 -19.11 -6.97 -4.51
C ASP A 334 -20.57 -7.40 -4.75
N LEU A 335 -20.78 -8.36 -5.66
CA LEU A 335 -22.09 -8.98 -5.92
C LEU A 335 -22.68 -9.68 -4.70
N ASN A 336 -21.89 -10.53 -4.03
CA ASN A 336 -22.35 -11.27 -2.85
C ASN A 336 -22.66 -10.34 -1.68
N LEU A 337 -21.84 -9.30 -1.47
CA LEU A 337 -22.09 -8.28 -0.46
C LEU A 337 -23.40 -7.53 -0.75
N GLN A 338 -23.54 -6.95 -1.95
CA GLN A 338 -24.73 -6.18 -2.33
C GLN A 338 -26.01 -7.03 -2.29
N TRP A 339 -25.97 -8.28 -2.78
CA TRP A 339 -27.13 -9.16 -2.72
C TRP A 339 -27.48 -9.57 -1.28
N THR A 340 -26.49 -9.80 -0.42
CA THR A 340 -26.76 -10.15 0.98
C THR A 340 -27.30 -8.94 1.76
N MET A 341 -26.86 -7.73 1.43
CA MET A 341 -27.49 -6.49 1.89
C MET A 341 -28.94 -6.39 1.41
N ALA A 342 -29.22 -6.75 0.15
CA ALA A 342 -30.58 -6.78 -0.41
C ALA A 342 -31.53 -7.73 0.36
N LEU A 343 -31.05 -8.93 0.68
CA LEU A 343 -31.77 -9.91 1.50
C LEU A 343 -32.02 -9.39 2.91
N ASN A 344 -30.96 -8.94 3.60
CA ASN A 344 -31.02 -8.46 4.98
C ASN A 344 -31.84 -7.18 5.15
N ALA A 345 -32.05 -6.41 4.08
CA ALA A 345 -32.92 -5.24 4.04
C ALA A 345 -34.38 -5.57 3.68
N ASP A 346 -34.72 -6.82 3.35
CA ASP A 346 -35.98 -7.25 2.70
C ASP A 346 -36.26 -6.56 1.34
N GLN A 347 -35.23 -5.99 0.72
CA GLN A 347 -35.33 -5.24 -0.55
C GLN A 347 -35.13 -6.13 -1.80
N SER A 348 -34.70 -7.39 -1.63
CA SER A 348 -34.57 -8.36 -2.73
C SER A 348 -35.92 -8.91 -3.25
N GLN A 349 -37.05 -8.58 -2.61
CA GLN A 349 -38.36 -9.09 -3.00
C GLN A 349 -38.76 -8.59 -4.40
N GLY A 350 -39.07 -9.53 -5.29
CA GLY A 350 -39.40 -9.24 -6.69
C GLY A 350 -38.18 -9.06 -7.61
N LEU A 351 -36.96 -9.30 -7.12
CA LEU A 351 -35.76 -9.33 -7.96
C LEU A 351 -35.36 -10.73 -8.39
N ASN A 352 -34.92 -10.82 -9.64
CA ASN A 352 -34.29 -12.01 -10.19
C ASN A 352 -32.75 -11.91 -10.01
N ARG A 353 -32.12 -12.96 -9.45
CA ARG A 353 -30.67 -12.99 -9.18
C ARG A 353 -29.84 -12.93 -10.47
N ASP A 354 -30.30 -13.55 -11.55
CA ASP A 354 -29.63 -13.49 -12.86
C ASP A 354 -29.59 -12.06 -13.39
N ASP A 355 -30.71 -11.35 -13.33
CA ASP A 355 -30.83 -9.98 -13.84
C ASP A 355 -30.02 -9.00 -13.00
N PHE A 356 -30.00 -9.18 -11.68
CA PHE A 356 -29.11 -8.47 -10.77
C PHE A 356 -27.63 -8.67 -11.15
N ILE A 357 -27.20 -9.93 -11.37
CA ILE A 357 -25.84 -10.26 -11.78
C ILE A 357 -25.49 -9.63 -13.14
N CYS A 358 -26.39 -9.72 -14.12
CA CYS A 358 -26.20 -9.11 -15.44
C CYS A 358 -26.12 -7.58 -15.37
N TRP A 359 -26.98 -6.94 -14.57
CA TRP A 359 -26.95 -5.49 -14.35
C TRP A 359 -25.64 -5.03 -13.70
N GLN A 360 -25.20 -5.69 -12.63
CA GLN A 360 -23.98 -5.34 -11.92
C GLN A 360 -22.73 -5.58 -12.77
N ALA A 361 -22.69 -6.68 -13.54
CA ALA A 361 -21.64 -6.90 -14.54
C ALA A 361 -21.59 -5.78 -15.59
N LEU A 362 -22.76 -5.30 -16.05
CA LEU A 362 -22.85 -4.17 -16.98
C LEU A 362 -22.35 -2.86 -16.34
N MET A 363 -22.78 -2.54 -15.12
CA MET A 363 -22.38 -1.30 -14.42
C MET A 363 -20.89 -1.30 -14.07
N HIS A 364 -20.32 -2.43 -13.65
CA HIS A 364 -18.87 -2.57 -13.47
C HIS A 364 -18.12 -2.40 -14.80
N ALA A 365 -18.71 -2.81 -15.93
CA ALA A 365 -18.09 -2.71 -17.24
C ALA A 365 -18.25 -1.37 -17.97
N ALA A 366 -19.24 -0.56 -17.58
CA ALA A 366 -19.65 0.66 -18.26
C ALA A 366 -18.71 1.84 -18.02
N PRO A 367 -18.44 2.70 -19.03
CA PRO A 367 -17.74 3.96 -18.83
C PRO A 367 -18.63 4.95 -18.06
N ALA A 368 -18.01 5.88 -17.34
CA ALA A 368 -18.71 6.83 -16.47
C ALA A 368 -19.82 7.63 -17.18
N ILE A 369 -19.64 7.93 -18.48
CA ILE A 369 -20.64 8.61 -19.31
C ILE A 369 -21.92 7.76 -19.44
N PHE A 370 -21.79 6.45 -19.71
CA PHE A 370 -22.93 5.54 -19.83
C PHE A 370 -23.66 5.42 -18.49
N THR A 371 -22.91 5.15 -17.41
CA THR A 371 -23.48 5.01 -16.06
C THR A 371 -24.23 6.28 -15.65
N ARG A 372 -23.62 7.46 -15.81
CA ARG A 372 -24.26 8.75 -15.55
C ARG A 372 -25.52 8.95 -16.41
N ARG A 373 -25.49 8.57 -17.68
CA ARG A 373 -26.64 8.68 -18.59
C ARG A 373 -27.79 7.76 -18.17
N VAL A 374 -27.53 6.54 -17.70
CA VAL A 374 -28.57 5.64 -17.18
C VAL A 374 -29.15 6.18 -15.87
N MET A 375 -28.32 6.58 -14.92
CA MET A 375 -28.77 7.06 -13.60
C MET A 375 -29.56 8.37 -13.68
N ASN A 376 -29.27 9.25 -14.64
CA ASN A 376 -29.94 10.55 -14.78
C ASN A 376 -31.32 10.50 -15.46
N PHE A 377 -31.82 9.33 -15.88
CA PHE A 377 -33.20 9.23 -16.38
C PHE A 377 -34.19 9.23 -15.19
N GLU A 378 -34.94 10.32 -15.03
CA GLU A 378 -36.06 10.42 -14.06
C GLU A 378 -37.21 9.44 -14.38
N ASP A 379 -37.46 9.19 -15.67
CA ASP A 379 -38.52 8.29 -16.14
C ASP A 379 -38.02 6.85 -16.26
N LEU A 380 -38.63 5.95 -15.48
CA LEU A 380 -38.21 4.55 -15.37
C LEU A 380 -38.33 3.80 -16.71
N GLU A 381 -39.38 4.08 -17.47
CA GLU A 381 -39.63 3.47 -18.79
C GLU A 381 -38.53 3.86 -19.80
N ARG A 382 -38.13 5.13 -19.85
CA ARG A 382 -36.98 5.57 -20.65
C ARG A 382 -35.67 4.95 -20.18
N ARG A 383 -35.44 4.86 -18.87
CA ARG A 383 -34.23 4.25 -18.30
C ARG A 383 -34.10 2.79 -18.74
N HIS A 384 -35.15 2.01 -18.54
CA HIS A 384 -35.24 0.61 -18.93
C HIS A 384 -35.11 0.42 -20.46
N SER A 385 -35.86 1.22 -21.24
CA SER A 385 -35.78 1.20 -22.70
C SER A 385 -34.37 1.52 -23.22
N PHE A 386 -33.62 2.42 -22.57
CA PHE A 386 -32.25 2.74 -22.95
C PHE A 386 -31.30 1.54 -22.73
N VAL A 387 -31.43 0.83 -21.60
CA VAL A 387 -30.63 -0.37 -21.31
C VAL A 387 -30.94 -1.50 -22.31
N LEU A 388 -32.22 -1.75 -22.63
CA LEU A 388 -32.60 -2.75 -23.63
C LEU A 388 -32.12 -2.38 -25.04
N LYS A 389 -32.15 -1.09 -25.41
CA LYS A 389 -31.57 -0.61 -26.68
C LYS A 389 -30.05 -0.78 -26.73
N ALA A 390 -29.34 -0.68 -25.60
CA ALA A 390 -27.90 -0.96 -25.57
C ALA A 390 -27.59 -2.44 -25.88
N LEU A 391 -28.43 -3.38 -25.43
CA LEU A 391 -28.35 -4.79 -25.82
C LEU A 391 -28.64 -4.97 -27.32
N GLN A 392 -29.72 -4.37 -27.84
CA GLN A 392 -30.07 -4.44 -29.28
C GLN A 392 -28.97 -3.85 -30.19
N TRP A 393 -28.34 -2.75 -29.79
CA TRP A 393 -27.25 -2.13 -30.52
C TRP A 393 -25.98 -3.00 -30.58
N VAL A 394 -25.75 -3.90 -29.61
CA VAL A 394 -24.57 -4.78 -29.57
C VAL A 394 -24.85 -6.19 -30.12
N GLY A 395 -26.05 -6.72 -29.86
CA GLY A 395 -26.43 -8.12 -30.11
C GLY A 395 -27.60 -8.32 -31.08
N GLY A 396 -28.30 -7.26 -31.46
CA GLY A 396 -29.43 -7.30 -32.40
C GLY A 396 -29.01 -7.50 -33.86
N SER A 397 -30.00 -7.50 -34.75
CA SER A 397 -29.81 -7.59 -36.19
C SER A 397 -29.10 -6.35 -36.77
N SER A 398 -28.49 -6.47 -37.96
CA SER A 398 -27.76 -5.37 -38.60
C SER A 398 -28.63 -4.11 -38.82
N GLU A 399 -29.93 -4.28 -39.04
CA GLU A 399 -30.88 -3.16 -39.19
C GLU A 399 -31.12 -2.43 -37.86
N GLU A 400 -31.29 -3.16 -36.76
CA GLU A 400 -31.42 -2.58 -35.41
C GLU A 400 -30.12 -1.87 -34.98
N GLN A 401 -28.96 -2.45 -35.28
CA GLN A 401 -27.66 -1.82 -35.01
C GLN A 401 -27.49 -0.51 -35.77
N GLU A 402 -27.86 -0.45 -37.06
CA GLU A 402 -27.80 0.77 -37.88
C GLU A 402 -28.77 1.85 -37.37
N GLN A 403 -30.00 1.48 -37.00
CA GLN A 403 -30.97 2.40 -36.40
C GLN A 403 -30.49 2.98 -35.06
N LEU A 404 -29.77 2.20 -34.26
CA LEU A 404 -29.32 2.61 -32.92
C LEU A 404 -27.90 3.22 -32.89
N ALA A 405 -27.09 3.08 -33.95
CA ALA A 405 -25.74 3.62 -34.03
C ALA A 405 -25.68 5.13 -33.74
N GLY A 406 -26.68 5.91 -34.20
CA GLY A 406 -26.78 7.34 -33.87
C GLY A 406 -26.98 7.64 -32.38
N THR A 407 -27.59 6.71 -31.62
CA THR A 407 -27.86 6.87 -30.17
C THR A 407 -26.64 6.53 -29.30
N PHE A 408 -25.84 5.54 -29.75
CA PHE A 408 -24.72 4.99 -28.99
C PHE A 408 -23.34 5.28 -29.60
N ARG A 409 -23.23 6.16 -30.59
CA ARG A 409 -21.96 6.57 -31.24
C ARG A 409 -20.86 6.97 -30.24
N GLU A 410 -21.24 7.64 -29.15
CA GLU A 410 -20.33 8.04 -28.06
C GLU A 410 -19.80 6.87 -27.22
N TYR A 411 -20.17 5.63 -27.54
CA TYR A 411 -19.70 4.39 -26.91
C TYR A 411 -19.09 3.42 -27.94
N GLU A 412 -18.69 3.89 -29.13
CA GLU A 412 -18.02 3.05 -30.14
C GLU A 412 -16.49 2.93 -29.94
N ASP A 413 -15.91 3.78 -29.10
CA ASP A 413 -14.48 3.87 -28.77
C ASP A 413 -13.90 2.63 -28.04
N ASP A 414 -12.60 2.66 -27.74
CA ASP A 414 -11.93 1.58 -27.00
C ASP A 414 -12.27 1.58 -25.49
N GLU A 415 -12.71 2.69 -24.90
CA GLU A 415 -13.09 2.75 -23.46
C GLU A 415 -14.38 1.96 -23.20
N ALA A 416 -15.39 2.16 -24.05
CA ALA A 416 -16.64 1.43 -24.00
C ALA A 416 -16.54 -0.04 -24.48
N ARG A 417 -15.36 -0.50 -24.94
CA ARG A 417 -15.16 -1.86 -25.47
C ARG A 417 -15.53 -2.95 -24.45
N ARG A 418 -15.20 -2.74 -23.18
CA ARG A 418 -15.53 -3.68 -22.08
C ARG A 418 -17.04 -3.79 -21.88
N MET A 419 -17.75 -2.65 -21.87
CA MET A 419 -19.20 -2.59 -21.84
C MET A 419 -19.84 -3.33 -23.03
N ARG A 420 -19.37 -3.08 -24.25
CA ARG A 420 -19.85 -3.79 -25.46
C ARG A 420 -19.62 -5.31 -25.36
N MET A 421 -18.48 -5.74 -24.81
CA MET A 421 -18.25 -7.17 -24.55
C MET A 421 -19.25 -7.75 -23.54
N VAL A 422 -19.53 -7.05 -22.44
CA VAL A 422 -20.50 -7.51 -21.42
C VAL A 422 -21.93 -7.55 -21.96
N LEU A 423 -22.40 -6.49 -22.63
CA LEU A 423 -23.71 -6.46 -23.30
C LEU A 423 -23.90 -7.68 -24.22
N LYS A 424 -22.86 -8.04 -24.99
CA LYS A 424 -22.86 -9.23 -25.86
C LYS A 424 -22.91 -10.56 -25.11
N ARG A 425 -22.40 -10.63 -23.87
CA ARG A 425 -22.43 -11.84 -23.01
C ARG A 425 -23.70 -11.94 -22.16
N ILE A 426 -24.36 -10.82 -21.87
CA ILE A 426 -25.70 -10.80 -21.28
C ILE A 426 -26.70 -11.32 -22.32
N GLY A 427 -26.69 -10.74 -23.53
CA GLY A 427 -27.60 -11.08 -24.63
C GLY A 427 -29.01 -10.54 -24.38
N GLU A 428 -29.69 -11.09 -23.38
CA GLU A 428 -31.00 -10.68 -22.90
C GLU A 428 -31.09 -10.73 -21.36
N PHE A 429 -31.93 -9.85 -20.81
CA PHE A 429 -32.40 -9.97 -19.43
C PHE A 429 -33.66 -10.87 -19.38
N GLY A 430 -33.95 -11.42 -18.21
CA GLY A 430 -35.14 -12.21 -17.94
C GLY A 430 -36.45 -11.42 -18.01
N PRO A 431 -37.61 -12.11 -18.00
CA PRO A 431 -38.92 -11.48 -18.06
C PRO A 431 -39.23 -10.62 -16.83
N ASP A 432 -38.51 -10.82 -15.72
CA ASP A 432 -38.67 -10.08 -14.47
C ASP A 432 -37.86 -8.77 -14.44
N PHE A 433 -37.01 -8.51 -15.46
CA PHE A 433 -36.32 -7.23 -15.64
C PHE A 433 -37.28 -6.19 -16.22
N THR A 434 -38.01 -5.54 -15.33
CA THR A 434 -39.00 -4.48 -15.59
C THR A 434 -38.42 -3.11 -15.23
N PRO A 435 -39.08 -2.00 -15.60
CA PRO A 435 -38.70 -0.68 -15.13
C PRO A 435 -38.65 -0.59 -13.59
N GLN A 436 -39.54 -1.29 -12.89
CA GLN A 436 -39.61 -1.28 -11.42
C GLN A 436 -38.51 -2.15 -10.78
N SER A 437 -38.16 -3.30 -11.35
CA SER A 437 -37.06 -4.12 -10.81
C SER A 437 -35.69 -3.51 -11.12
N LEU A 438 -35.51 -2.88 -12.29
CA LEU A 438 -34.31 -2.07 -12.57
C LEU A 438 -34.18 -0.89 -11.58
N ASP A 439 -35.26 -0.16 -11.33
CA ASP A 439 -35.27 0.92 -10.35
C ASP A 439 -34.96 0.42 -8.93
N ALA A 440 -35.54 -0.71 -8.52
CA ALA A 440 -35.23 -1.35 -7.26
C ALA A 440 -33.75 -1.79 -7.17
N ILE A 441 -33.17 -2.40 -8.22
CA ILE A 441 -31.75 -2.78 -8.25
C ILE A 441 -30.83 -1.56 -8.12
N ILE A 442 -31.19 -0.43 -8.74
CA ILE A 442 -30.46 0.84 -8.57
C ILE A 442 -30.57 1.32 -7.12
N HIS A 443 -31.78 1.40 -6.58
CA HIS A 443 -32.03 1.92 -5.23
C HIS A 443 -31.50 1.03 -4.10
N LEU A 444 -31.39 -0.27 -4.32
CA LEU A 444 -30.71 -1.25 -3.45
C LEU A 444 -29.24 -0.95 -3.18
N THR A 445 -28.61 -0.20 -4.09
CA THR A 445 -27.21 0.24 -3.97
C THR A 445 -27.09 1.74 -3.70
N ALA A 446 -28.20 2.45 -3.62
CA ALA A 446 -28.22 3.90 -3.40
C ALA A 446 -28.14 4.25 -1.91
N PRO A 447 -27.36 5.28 -1.53
CA PRO A 447 -27.45 5.84 -0.19
C PRO A 447 -28.85 6.44 0.06
N PRO A 448 -29.31 6.55 1.32
CA PRO A 448 -30.63 7.08 1.63
C PRO A 448 -30.83 8.49 1.05
N GLN A 449 -31.94 8.69 0.35
CA GLN A 449 -32.34 9.99 -0.16
C GLN A 449 -32.77 10.92 0.98
N GLU A 450 -32.56 12.22 0.80
CA GLU A 450 -32.99 13.23 1.76
C GLU A 450 -34.52 13.22 1.94
N ILE A 451 -34.96 13.14 3.20
CA ILE A 451 -36.38 13.27 3.54
C ILE A 451 -36.79 14.72 3.28
N PRO A 452 -37.86 15.00 2.50
CA PRO A 452 -38.33 16.36 2.28
C PRO A 452 -38.63 17.06 3.60
N ALA A 453 -38.11 18.27 3.78
CA ALA A 453 -38.17 19.01 5.04
C ALA A 453 -39.59 19.52 5.39
N ALA A 454 -40.44 18.64 5.93
CA ALA A 454 -41.66 19.02 6.64
C ALA A 454 -42.18 17.91 7.57
N VAL A 455 -41.98 18.08 8.89
CA VAL A 455 -43.04 18.32 9.90
C VAL A 455 -42.39 18.07 11.27
N GLU A 456 -41.96 19.15 11.92
CA GLU A 456 -41.55 19.09 13.33
C GLU A 456 -42.75 18.74 14.20
N THR A 457 -42.80 17.50 14.69
CA THR A 457 -43.61 17.14 15.85
C THR A 457 -42.65 16.93 17.03
N PRO A 458 -42.73 17.76 18.10
CA PRO A 458 -41.75 17.70 19.17
C PRO A 458 -41.90 16.40 19.96
N ILE A 459 -40.87 15.55 19.87
CA ILE A 459 -40.77 14.32 20.64
C ILE A 459 -40.67 14.70 22.13
N LYS A 460 -41.70 14.37 22.91
CA LYS A 460 -41.66 14.51 24.38
C LYS A 460 -40.76 13.44 24.98
N ILE A 461 -39.48 13.78 25.11
CA ILE A 461 -38.51 13.02 25.90
C ILE A 461 -39.01 12.98 27.36
N ARG A 462 -39.07 11.80 27.95
CA ARG A 462 -39.39 11.63 29.39
C ARG A 462 -38.14 12.00 30.21
N PRO A 463 -38.28 12.54 31.44
CA PRO A 463 -37.13 12.76 32.30
C PRO A 463 -36.41 11.45 32.57
N GLU A 464 -35.09 11.44 32.46
CA GLU A 464 -34.26 10.30 32.87
C GLU A 464 -34.29 10.17 34.40
N GLU A 465 -34.39 8.92 34.89
CA GLU A 465 -34.29 8.62 36.32
C GLU A 465 -32.83 8.68 36.79
N GLU A 466 -32.63 9.12 38.03
CA GLU A 466 -31.31 9.44 38.59
C GLU A 466 -30.36 8.22 38.65
N VAL A 467 -29.13 8.38 38.12
CA VAL A 467 -28.00 7.52 38.46
C VAL A 467 -26.98 8.34 39.25
N HIS A 468 -26.77 7.99 40.52
CA HIS A 468 -25.97 8.77 41.48
C HIS A 468 -24.43 8.67 41.25
N PRO A 469 -23.65 9.70 41.67
CA PRO A 469 -22.22 9.82 41.34
C PRO A 469 -21.26 9.29 42.44
N VAL A 470 -20.30 8.43 42.05
CA VAL A 470 -19.23 7.86 42.91
C VAL A 470 -18.07 7.44 41.98
N VAL A 471 -16.79 7.85 42.05
CA VAL A 471 -15.95 8.66 42.97
C VAL A 471 -15.00 9.58 42.16
N LYS A 472 -14.54 10.73 42.69
CA LYS A 472 -13.35 11.46 42.18
C LYS A 472 -12.08 11.16 42.99
N ALA A 473 -10.96 11.00 42.29
CA ALA A 473 -9.58 11.31 42.70
C ALA A 473 -9.20 11.29 44.20
N GLU A 474 -8.90 10.10 44.77
CA GLU A 474 -8.04 10.01 45.97
C GLU A 474 -7.45 8.59 46.18
N ARG A 475 -6.39 8.22 45.44
CA ARG A 475 -5.65 6.94 45.71
C ARG A 475 -4.22 6.82 45.11
N LEU A 476 -3.35 7.79 45.39
CA LEU A 476 -1.88 7.66 45.16
C LEU A 476 -1.01 8.06 46.37
N ARG A 477 -1.55 7.94 47.60
CA ARG A 477 -0.77 7.95 48.84
C ARG A 477 -1.03 6.65 49.60
N GLY A 478 -0.02 5.77 49.67
CA GLY A 478 -0.15 4.48 50.38
C GLY A 478 0.48 3.25 49.72
N LEU A 479 1.44 3.40 48.79
CA LEU A 479 2.25 2.28 48.30
C LEU A 479 3.51 2.11 49.19
N PRO A 480 3.84 0.88 49.66
CA PRO A 480 5.05 0.64 50.46
C PRO A 480 6.34 0.92 49.68
N ASP A 481 7.38 1.43 50.34
CA ASP A 481 8.62 1.86 49.69
C ASP A 481 9.39 0.71 48.97
N GLU A 482 9.18 -0.55 49.36
CA GLU A 482 9.73 -1.72 48.64
C GLU A 482 9.21 -1.88 47.20
N LEU A 483 8.09 -1.23 46.84
CA LEU A 483 7.60 -1.17 45.46
C LEU A 483 8.11 0.06 44.69
N ARG A 484 8.53 1.14 45.36
CA ARG A 484 9.19 2.28 44.70
C ARG A 484 10.55 1.87 44.12
N GLY A 485 11.35 1.15 44.89
CA GLY A 485 12.66 0.62 44.45
C GLY A 485 12.64 -0.45 43.35
N LYS A 486 11.46 -0.77 42.79
CA LYS A 486 11.31 -1.66 41.61
C LYS A 486 10.80 -0.95 40.35
N LEU A 487 10.59 0.37 40.42
CA LEU A 487 10.22 1.22 39.27
C LEU A 487 11.34 2.19 38.88
N GLU A 488 12.32 2.42 39.76
CA GLU A 488 13.59 3.05 39.40
C GLU A 488 14.56 1.96 38.90
N GLY A 489 15.05 2.08 37.65
CA GLY A 489 16.03 1.15 37.08
C GLY A 489 15.50 0.14 36.05
N LYS A 490 14.40 0.44 35.35
CA LYS A 490 14.15 -0.16 34.03
C LYS A 490 14.51 0.84 32.95
N GLU A 491 15.50 0.50 32.12
CA GLU A 491 15.74 1.19 30.85
C GLU A 491 14.44 1.21 30.05
N VAL A 492 14.08 2.41 29.57
CA VAL A 492 12.97 2.58 28.65
C VAL A 492 13.35 1.89 27.35
N ALA A 493 12.62 0.83 26.98
CA ALA A 493 12.79 0.18 25.69
C ALA A 493 12.64 1.24 24.57
N PRO A 494 13.51 1.25 23.56
CA PRO A 494 13.64 2.38 22.65
C PRO A 494 12.34 2.63 21.89
N ALA A 495 11.84 3.87 21.98
CA ALA A 495 10.69 4.32 21.21
C ALA A 495 11.00 4.35 19.71
N ARG A 496 9.97 4.17 18.88
CA ARG A 496 10.07 4.36 17.42
C ARG A 496 10.54 5.78 17.13
N ALA A 497 11.69 5.93 16.48
CA ALA A 497 12.28 7.25 16.20
C ALA A 497 11.35 8.08 15.32
N GLY A 498 11.05 9.32 15.73
CA GLY A 498 10.11 10.20 15.03
C GLY A 498 9.47 11.20 16.00
N VAL A 499 8.33 10.82 16.58
CA VAL A 499 7.47 11.73 17.36
C VAL A 499 8.17 12.29 18.60
N ARG A 500 8.11 13.61 18.78
CA ARG A 500 8.48 14.33 20.01
C ARG A 500 7.25 14.96 20.65
N GLN A 501 7.36 15.37 21.91
CA GLN A 501 6.27 16.02 22.64
C GLN A 501 6.81 17.26 23.37
N TRP A 502 6.15 18.40 23.14
CA TRP A 502 6.42 19.70 23.79
C TRP A 502 5.07 20.31 24.18
N GLY A 503 4.95 20.86 25.38
CA GLY A 503 3.70 21.54 25.82
C GLY A 503 2.44 20.68 25.77
N GLY A 504 2.56 19.36 25.89
CA GLY A 504 1.43 18.44 25.75
C GLY A 504 1.00 18.13 24.30
N ILE A 505 1.65 18.72 23.29
CA ILE A 505 1.39 18.49 21.86
C ILE A 505 2.44 17.53 21.30
N GLN A 506 2.00 16.55 20.51
CA GLN A 506 2.90 15.67 19.74
C GLN A 506 3.29 16.34 18.43
N PHE A 507 4.56 16.24 18.05
CA PHE A 507 5.11 16.78 16.81
C PHE A 507 5.83 15.68 16.02
N VAL A 508 5.74 15.76 14.70
CA VAL A 508 6.47 14.90 13.74
C VAL A 508 7.56 15.69 13.01
N PRO A 509 8.73 15.10 12.74
CA PRO A 509 9.77 15.75 11.97
C PRO A 509 9.45 15.70 10.47
N VAL A 510 9.64 16.83 9.78
CA VAL A 510 9.64 16.88 8.33
C VAL A 510 11.05 17.30 7.87
N PRO A 511 11.76 16.44 7.11
CA PRO A 511 13.15 16.69 6.76
C PRO A 511 13.31 17.85 5.77
N ALA A 512 14.50 18.45 5.75
CA ALA A 512 14.93 19.33 4.67
C ALA A 512 14.90 18.61 3.30
N GLY A 513 14.81 19.37 2.23
CA GLY A 513 14.88 18.88 0.85
C GLY A 513 13.71 19.33 -0.01
N LYS A 514 13.80 19.00 -1.29
CA LYS A 514 12.81 19.36 -2.30
C LYS A 514 11.50 18.61 -2.11
N PHE A 515 10.40 19.18 -2.59
CA PHE A 515 9.14 18.48 -2.75
C PHE A 515 8.37 19.03 -3.96
N ILE A 516 7.33 18.29 -4.36
CA ILE A 516 6.43 18.69 -5.43
C ILE A 516 5.22 19.40 -4.82
N MET A 517 5.04 20.68 -5.18
CA MET A 517 3.96 21.55 -4.74
C MET A 517 2.99 21.84 -5.90
N GLY A 518 1.69 21.89 -5.61
CA GLY A 518 0.63 22.13 -6.58
C GLY A 518 0.22 20.92 -7.42
N SER A 519 -0.87 21.09 -8.16
CA SER A 519 -1.60 20.04 -8.85
C SER A 519 -1.19 19.87 -10.32
N LYS A 520 -1.21 18.64 -10.82
CA LYS A 520 -0.90 18.31 -12.24
C LYS A 520 -1.95 18.91 -13.17
N ALA A 521 -1.57 19.27 -14.39
CA ALA A 521 -2.46 19.90 -15.37
C ALA A 521 -3.62 19.02 -15.86
N ASP A 522 -3.59 17.71 -15.59
CA ASP A 522 -4.62 16.72 -15.89
C ASP A 522 -5.47 16.31 -14.66
N ASN A 523 -5.31 16.98 -13.51
CA ASN A 523 -6.07 16.70 -12.31
C ASN A 523 -7.45 17.40 -12.33
N GLU A 524 -8.51 16.66 -12.63
CA GLU A 524 -9.90 17.18 -12.67
C GLU A 524 -10.44 17.66 -11.30
N LEU A 525 -9.76 17.34 -10.19
CA LEU A 525 -10.16 17.79 -8.84
C LEU A 525 -9.54 19.15 -8.46
N ALA A 526 -8.50 19.58 -9.16
CA ALA A 526 -7.72 20.77 -8.82
C ALA A 526 -8.39 22.05 -9.33
N ARG A 527 -8.19 23.14 -8.58
CA ARG A 527 -8.60 24.50 -8.98
C ARG A 527 -7.47 25.23 -9.71
N ASP A 528 -7.83 26.25 -10.48
CA ASP A 528 -6.89 27.12 -11.21
C ASP A 528 -5.75 27.65 -10.32
N ASN A 529 -6.03 27.94 -9.04
CA ASN A 529 -5.07 28.46 -8.07
C ASN A 529 -4.13 27.40 -7.46
N GLU A 530 -4.23 26.14 -7.86
CA GLU A 530 -3.32 25.05 -7.48
C GLU A 530 -2.32 24.71 -8.60
N HIS A 531 -2.43 25.37 -9.77
CA HIS A 531 -1.59 25.12 -10.93
C HIS A 531 -0.57 26.26 -11.15
N PRO A 532 0.63 25.95 -11.67
CA PRO A 532 1.12 24.64 -12.08
C PRO A 532 1.78 23.86 -10.94
N GLN A 533 1.80 22.53 -11.06
CA GLN A 533 2.72 21.69 -10.27
C GLN A 533 4.18 22.06 -10.55
N HIS A 534 4.97 22.25 -9.49
CA HIS A 534 6.36 22.68 -9.56
C HIS A 534 7.17 22.14 -8.37
N THR A 535 8.50 22.21 -8.43
CA THR A 535 9.37 21.81 -7.31
C THR A 535 9.70 23.02 -6.43
N VAL A 536 9.44 22.89 -5.13
CA VAL A 536 9.90 23.84 -4.10
C VAL A 536 11.04 23.19 -3.32
N ASP A 537 12.08 23.96 -3.01
CA ASP A 537 13.23 23.51 -2.21
C ASP A 537 13.07 24.01 -0.76
N MET A 538 12.99 23.10 0.20
CA MET A 538 12.86 23.43 1.63
C MET A 538 14.23 23.26 2.31
N PRO A 539 15.00 24.33 2.55
CA PRO A 539 16.42 24.22 2.92
C PRO A 539 16.66 23.82 4.39
N TYR A 540 15.61 23.65 5.19
CA TYR A 540 15.66 23.30 6.62
C TYR A 540 14.68 22.18 6.96
N GLU A 541 14.99 21.44 8.02
CA GLU A 541 14.03 20.56 8.69
C GLU A 541 13.15 21.38 9.64
N TYR A 542 11.91 20.93 9.85
CA TYR A 542 10.99 21.53 10.80
C TYR A 542 10.14 20.45 11.47
N TRP A 543 9.35 20.85 12.46
CA TRP A 543 8.47 19.96 13.22
C TRP A 543 7.04 20.44 13.09
N LEU A 544 6.14 19.61 12.57
CA LEU A 544 4.72 19.92 12.49
C LEU A 544 3.96 19.25 13.63
N ALA A 545 2.94 19.91 14.18
CA ALA A 545 2.02 19.28 15.12
C ALA A 545 1.41 18.03 14.45
N ARG A 546 1.39 16.91 15.15
CA ARG A 546 0.94 15.62 14.60
C ARG A 546 -0.56 15.58 14.35
N TYR A 547 -1.30 16.43 15.06
CA TYR A 547 -2.75 16.54 15.06
C TYR A 547 -3.12 18.02 15.09
N PRO A 548 -4.30 18.40 14.57
CA PRO A 548 -4.90 19.70 14.85
C PRO A 548 -4.95 20.00 16.36
N ILE A 549 -4.80 21.26 16.75
CA ILE A 549 -4.88 21.68 18.16
C ILE A 549 -6.27 21.39 18.72
N THR A 550 -6.34 20.67 19.84
CA THR A 550 -7.60 20.26 20.46
C THR A 550 -8.23 21.36 21.30
N ASN A 551 -9.54 21.25 21.56
CA ASN A 551 -10.25 22.18 22.44
C ASN A 551 -9.61 22.26 23.85
N THR A 552 -9.11 21.15 24.40
CA THR A 552 -8.40 21.16 25.69
C THR A 552 -7.11 21.98 25.61
N GLN A 553 -6.28 21.74 24.59
CA GLN A 553 -5.02 22.46 24.38
C GLN A 553 -5.22 23.95 24.11
N TYR A 554 -6.33 24.34 23.46
CA TYR A 554 -6.68 25.74 23.22
C TYR A 554 -7.31 26.42 24.46
N ASN A 555 -8.03 25.67 25.30
CA ASN A 555 -8.61 26.22 26.52
C ASN A 555 -7.55 26.79 27.49
N ASP A 556 -6.35 26.19 27.56
CA ASP A 556 -5.28 26.70 28.43
C ASP A 556 -4.83 28.11 28.01
N PHE A 557 -4.75 28.38 26.70
CA PHE A 557 -4.54 29.72 26.14
C PHE A 557 -5.72 30.65 26.45
N ALA A 558 -6.96 30.21 26.22
CA ALA A 558 -8.14 31.04 26.48
C ALA A 558 -8.22 31.48 27.96
N GLN A 559 -7.87 30.59 28.89
CA GLN A 559 -7.78 30.91 30.32
C GLN A 559 -6.64 31.90 30.62
N ALA A 560 -5.46 31.73 30.00
CA ALA A 560 -4.34 32.65 30.17
C ALA A 560 -4.65 34.07 29.65
N GLN A 561 -5.40 34.18 28.54
CA GLN A 561 -5.84 35.46 27.97
C GLN A 561 -7.11 36.04 28.65
N GLY A 562 -7.77 35.27 29.54
CA GLY A 562 -9.04 35.65 30.15
C GLY A 562 -10.21 35.74 29.16
N SER A 563 -10.13 35.03 28.03
CA SER A 563 -11.14 35.03 26.97
C SER A 563 -12.14 33.87 27.10
N LYS A 564 -13.29 33.95 26.41
CA LYS A 564 -14.23 32.81 26.31
C LYS A 564 -13.70 31.82 25.27
N HIS A 565 -13.75 30.53 25.59
CA HIS A 565 -13.49 29.46 24.62
C HIS A 565 -14.40 29.59 23.38
N PRO A 566 -13.87 29.46 22.13
CA PRO A 566 -14.61 29.74 20.89
C PRO A 566 -15.67 28.69 20.54
N VAL A 567 -15.50 27.45 21.02
CA VAL A 567 -16.47 26.36 20.85
C VAL A 567 -17.39 26.25 22.07
N GLU A 568 -18.70 26.18 21.84
CA GLU A 568 -19.70 25.93 22.87
C GLU A 568 -19.75 24.45 23.28
N ASN A 569 -19.97 24.18 24.56
CA ASN A 569 -19.94 22.84 25.18
C ASN A 569 -18.67 22.04 24.82
N TRP A 570 -17.52 22.74 24.72
CA TRP A 570 -16.23 22.13 24.34
C TRP A 570 -15.77 21.02 25.28
N GLN A 571 -16.28 20.98 26.52
CA GLN A 571 -16.04 19.93 27.50
C GLN A 571 -16.65 18.57 27.10
N GLU A 572 -17.57 18.55 26.13
CA GLU A 572 -18.07 17.31 25.51
C GLU A 572 -17.25 16.90 24.27
N LYS A 573 -16.19 17.67 23.96
CA LYS A 573 -15.38 17.61 22.73
C LYS A 573 -13.90 17.91 23.03
N GLU A 574 -13.44 17.52 24.21
CA GLU A 574 -12.12 17.86 24.76
C GLU A 574 -10.95 17.52 23.82
N ASP A 575 -11.06 16.41 23.08
CA ASP A 575 -10.10 15.84 22.14
C ASP A 575 -10.44 16.08 20.65
N HIS A 576 -11.51 16.83 20.37
CA HIS A 576 -11.79 17.32 19.01
C HIS A 576 -10.92 18.56 18.71
N PRO A 577 -10.67 18.89 17.42
CA PRO A 577 -10.02 20.13 17.03
C PRO A 577 -10.79 21.35 17.53
N VAL A 578 -10.07 22.42 17.86
CA VAL A 578 -10.65 23.74 18.06
C VAL A 578 -11.05 24.33 16.70
N VAL A 579 -12.20 24.99 16.67
CA VAL A 579 -12.76 25.66 15.49
C VAL A 579 -13.27 27.05 15.86
N ASN A 580 -13.62 27.86 14.86
CA ASN A 580 -14.03 29.26 15.02
C ASN A 580 -12.93 30.18 15.60
N VAL A 581 -11.67 29.89 15.29
CA VAL A 581 -10.50 30.73 15.60
C VAL A 581 -10.10 31.57 14.39
N SER A 582 -9.75 32.84 14.57
CA SER A 582 -9.17 33.65 13.50
C SER A 582 -7.67 33.36 13.36
N TRP A 583 -7.09 33.73 12.20
CA TRP A 583 -5.64 33.65 11.98
C TRP A 583 -4.83 34.38 13.09
N ASN A 584 -5.32 35.54 13.55
CA ASN A 584 -4.69 36.28 14.65
C ASN A 584 -4.74 35.51 15.97
N ASP A 585 -5.84 34.82 16.27
CA ASP A 585 -5.97 34.00 17.48
C ASP A 585 -5.05 32.77 17.41
N ALA A 586 -4.85 32.22 16.21
CA ALA A 586 -3.96 31.08 15.98
C ALA A 586 -2.47 31.48 16.10
N MET A 587 -2.07 32.63 15.54
CA MET A 587 -0.72 33.19 15.77
C MET A 587 -0.49 33.55 17.25
N ALA A 588 -1.48 34.16 17.92
CA ALA A 588 -1.41 34.46 19.34
C ALA A 588 -1.30 33.19 20.21
N TYR A 589 -1.96 32.10 19.82
CA TYR A 589 -1.81 30.78 20.43
C TYR A 589 -0.37 30.26 20.30
N CYS A 590 0.19 30.29 19.08
CA CYS A 590 1.58 29.88 18.84
C CYS A 590 2.58 30.69 19.67
N GLN A 591 2.46 32.02 19.69
CA GLN A 591 3.33 32.89 20.49
C GLN A 591 3.21 32.60 22.00
N TRP A 592 1.97 32.51 22.52
CA TRP A 592 1.75 32.20 23.93
C TRP A 592 2.35 30.84 24.32
N LEU A 593 2.23 29.84 23.45
CA LEU A 593 2.77 28.50 23.71
C LEU A 593 4.31 28.49 23.66
N ASP A 594 4.93 29.22 22.73
CA ASP A 594 6.38 29.43 22.65
C ASP A 594 6.93 30.07 23.93
N GLU A 595 6.28 31.15 24.39
CA GLU A 595 6.61 31.84 25.65
C GLU A 595 6.39 30.93 26.88
N ALA A 596 5.28 30.19 26.92
CA ALA A 596 4.94 29.28 28.01
C ALA A 596 5.91 28.08 28.12
N LEU A 597 6.49 27.64 27.01
CA LEU A 597 7.50 26.58 26.98
C LEU A 597 8.88 27.03 27.46
N GLY A 598 9.15 28.34 27.55
CA GLY A 598 10.27 28.87 28.33
C GLY A 598 11.67 28.33 28.01
N GLY A 599 11.88 27.78 26.80
CA GLY A 599 13.12 27.12 26.39
C GLY A 599 13.14 25.59 26.44
N GLU A 600 11.99 24.90 26.57
CA GLU A 600 11.88 23.44 26.35
C GLU A 600 12.06 23.02 24.88
N LEU A 601 11.91 23.97 23.95
CA LEU A 601 12.20 23.76 22.53
C LEU A 601 13.72 23.68 22.28
N PRO A 602 14.18 22.95 21.25
CA PRO A 602 15.60 22.91 20.92
C PRO A 602 16.14 24.29 20.54
N GLU A 603 17.42 24.55 20.82
CA GLU A 603 18.05 25.85 20.53
C GLU A 603 17.90 26.22 19.04
N GLY A 604 17.37 27.42 18.78
CA GLY A 604 17.10 27.92 17.42
C GLY A 604 15.72 27.62 16.85
N TYR A 605 14.87 26.83 17.54
CA TYR A 605 13.48 26.60 17.14
C TYR A 605 12.52 27.61 17.79
N ARG A 606 11.41 27.89 17.08
CA ARG A 606 10.25 28.67 17.56
C ARG A 606 8.95 27.99 17.12
N LEU A 607 7.86 28.15 17.86
CA LEU A 607 6.53 27.74 17.42
C LEU A 607 5.86 28.83 16.58
N SER A 608 5.20 28.41 15.51
CA SER A 608 4.51 29.25 14.53
C SER A 608 3.45 28.41 13.82
N LEU A 609 2.53 29.07 13.09
CA LEU A 609 1.81 28.39 12.02
C LEU A 609 2.80 27.94 10.92
N PRO A 610 2.56 26.80 10.25
CA PRO A 610 3.33 26.41 9.07
C PRO A 610 3.02 27.33 7.90
N THR A 611 4.00 27.60 7.04
CA THR A 611 3.75 28.12 5.69
C THR A 611 2.92 27.13 4.86
N GLU A 612 2.24 27.60 3.82
CA GLU A 612 1.50 26.75 2.86
C GLU A 612 2.42 25.66 2.26
N ALA A 613 3.68 26.01 1.97
CA ALA A 613 4.68 25.05 1.47
C ALA A 613 5.13 24.03 2.53
N GLU A 614 5.25 24.42 3.81
CA GLU A 614 5.48 23.44 4.89
C GLU A 614 4.27 22.53 5.06
N TRP A 615 3.06 23.10 5.13
CA TRP A 615 1.82 22.32 5.28
C TRP A 615 1.63 21.31 4.13
N GLU A 616 1.76 21.77 2.88
CA GLU A 616 1.60 20.92 1.70
C GLU A 616 2.70 19.84 1.62
N LYS A 617 3.97 20.18 1.94
CA LYS A 617 5.04 19.19 2.05
C LYS A 617 4.71 18.14 3.11
N ALA A 618 4.27 18.58 4.29
CA ALA A 618 3.96 17.69 5.41
C ALA A 618 2.78 16.75 5.10
N ALA A 619 1.80 17.20 4.32
CA ALA A 619 0.68 16.41 3.83
C ALA A 619 1.09 15.44 2.70
N ARG A 620 1.68 15.94 1.61
CA ARG A 620 1.87 15.19 0.35
C ARG A 620 3.18 14.39 0.27
N GLY A 621 4.19 14.73 1.09
CA GLY A 621 5.54 14.18 1.01
C GLY A 621 6.36 14.69 -0.19
N GLU A 622 7.62 14.28 -0.29
CA GLU A 622 8.56 14.68 -1.35
C GLU A 622 7.99 14.53 -2.78
N TYR A 623 7.25 13.45 -3.04
CA TYR A 623 6.76 13.10 -4.37
C TYR A 623 5.35 13.62 -4.70
N GLY A 624 4.73 14.41 -3.81
CA GLY A 624 3.47 15.09 -4.10
C GLY A 624 2.25 14.15 -4.19
N ASN A 625 2.07 13.23 -3.24
CA ASN A 625 0.91 12.33 -3.17
C ASN A 625 -0.41 13.11 -3.26
N GLU A 626 -1.41 12.56 -3.95
CA GLU A 626 -2.72 13.22 -4.13
C GLU A 626 -3.47 13.44 -2.81
N TRP A 627 -3.42 12.44 -1.94
CA TRP A 627 -3.92 12.47 -0.56
C TRP A 627 -2.77 12.12 0.39
N PRO A 628 -2.85 12.45 1.70
CA PRO A 628 -1.75 12.18 2.63
C PRO A 628 -1.30 10.71 2.63
N TRP A 629 -2.25 9.77 2.53
CA TRP A 629 -2.02 8.33 2.50
C TRP A 629 -1.67 7.73 1.12
N GLY A 630 -1.62 8.54 0.05
CA GLY A 630 -1.30 8.07 -1.31
C GLY A 630 -2.21 8.65 -2.40
N ASN A 631 -2.22 8.01 -3.58
CA ASN A 631 -2.86 8.56 -4.78
C ASN A 631 -4.29 8.05 -5.05
N GLU A 632 -4.85 7.25 -4.15
CA GLU A 632 -6.21 6.71 -4.25
C GLU A 632 -7.08 7.26 -3.12
N TRP A 633 -8.27 7.79 -3.47
CA TRP A 633 -9.24 8.30 -2.51
C TRP A 633 -9.81 7.19 -1.63
N ASP A 634 -9.97 7.45 -0.34
CA ASP A 634 -10.51 6.49 0.62
C ASP A 634 -11.27 7.22 1.74
N THR A 635 -12.60 7.09 1.73
CA THR A 635 -13.51 7.72 2.71
C THR A 635 -13.31 7.24 4.14
N ALA A 636 -12.61 6.12 4.36
CA ALA A 636 -12.32 5.59 5.70
C ALA A 636 -11.03 6.18 6.31
N LYS A 637 -10.33 7.08 5.61
CA LYS A 637 -9.05 7.67 6.04
C LYS A 637 -9.12 9.16 6.42
N CYS A 638 -10.28 9.79 6.31
CA CYS A 638 -10.49 11.19 6.68
C CYS A 638 -11.93 11.45 7.12
N ASN A 639 -12.15 12.58 7.79
CA ASN A 639 -13.50 13.09 8.07
C ASN A 639 -13.95 14.00 6.92
N SER A 640 -14.65 13.45 5.92
CA SER A 640 -15.09 14.19 4.72
C SER A 640 -16.61 14.25 4.54
N SER A 641 -17.07 15.03 3.55
CA SER A 641 -18.47 15.07 3.11
C SER A 641 -19.00 13.70 2.69
N GLU A 642 -18.17 12.91 2.02
CA GLU A 642 -18.47 11.56 1.54
C GLU A 642 -18.60 10.57 2.72
N GLY A 643 -17.81 10.78 3.79
CA GLY A 643 -17.90 10.03 5.05
C GLY A 643 -19.12 10.39 5.90
N LYS A 644 -19.84 11.49 5.60
CA LYS A 644 -21.16 11.88 6.16
C LYS A 644 -21.23 12.00 7.70
N VAL A 645 -20.09 12.20 8.38
CA VAL A 645 -20.07 12.38 9.85
C VAL A 645 -20.76 13.69 10.27
N GLY A 646 -20.68 14.73 9.44
CA GLY A 646 -21.40 16.00 9.61
C GLY A 646 -20.96 16.87 10.81
N LYS A 647 -19.88 16.48 11.49
CA LYS A 647 -19.29 17.18 12.64
C LYS A 647 -17.81 16.80 12.78
N THR A 648 -17.06 17.58 13.55
CA THR A 648 -15.70 17.18 13.96
C THR A 648 -15.74 15.88 14.76
N THR A 649 -14.66 15.11 14.65
CA THR A 649 -14.34 13.90 15.44
C THR A 649 -13.18 14.18 16.40
N PRO A 650 -12.88 13.30 17.37
CA PRO A 650 -11.59 13.29 18.05
C PRO A 650 -10.43 13.26 17.05
N VAL A 651 -9.33 13.93 17.38
CA VAL A 651 -8.12 13.91 16.55
C VAL A 651 -7.48 12.52 16.53
N GLY A 652 -6.89 12.15 15.40
CA GLY A 652 -6.25 10.86 15.19
C GLY A 652 -7.22 9.69 15.05
N GLN A 653 -8.53 9.91 14.94
CA GLN A 653 -9.52 8.84 14.74
C GLN A 653 -9.23 8.00 13.48
N TYR A 654 -8.61 8.61 12.46
CA TYR A 654 -8.24 7.96 11.19
C TYR A 654 -6.79 7.43 11.16
N SER A 655 -6.04 7.61 12.26
CA SER A 655 -4.67 7.13 12.37
C SER A 655 -4.58 5.61 12.64
N PRO A 656 -3.56 4.91 12.10
CA PRO A 656 -2.49 5.41 11.24
C PRO A 656 -2.87 5.44 9.74
N ALA A 657 -4.05 4.96 9.36
CA ALA A 657 -4.40 4.69 7.96
C ALA A 657 -4.47 5.95 7.09
N GLY A 658 -4.93 7.07 7.65
CA GLY A 658 -5.00 8.38 7.00
C GLY A 658 -3.79 9.29 7.23
N ASN A 659 -2.69 8.79 7.81
CA ASN A 659 -1.53 9.62 8.08
C ASN A 659 -0.76 9.98 6.80
N SER A 660 -0.12 11.14 6.81
CA SER A 660 0.85 11.56 5.80
C SER A 660 2.13 10.72 5.83
N PRO A 661 3.03 10.83 4.82
CA PRO A 661 4.28 10.07 4.79
C PRO A 661 5.22 10.37 5.97
N TYR A 662 5.08 11.54 6.60
CA TYR A 662 5.84 11.93 7.79
C TYR A 662 5.09 11.65 9.11
N GLY A 663 3.91 11.04 9.04
CA GLY A 663 3.13 10.60 10.20
C GLY A 663 2.21 11.65 10.83
N ALA A 664 2.06 12.83 10.21
CA ALA A 664 1.01 13.80 10.57
C ALA A 664 -0.37 13.19 10.24
N ALA A 665 -1.38 13.48 11.05
CA ALA A 665 -2.72 12.91 10.95
C ALA A 665 -3.75 14.01 10.66
N ASP A 666 -4.91 13.59 10.14
CA ASP A 666 -6.06 14.47 9.83
C ASP A 666 -5.79 15.61 8.81
N MET A 667 -4.59 15.63 8.18
CA MET A 667 -4.15 16.56 7.11
C MET A 667 -5.08 16.63 5.86
N ALA A 668 -6.15 15.84 5.81
CA ALA A 668 -7.18 15.93 4.78
C ALA A 668 -8.56 15.76 5.44
N GLY A 669 -9.50 16.65 5.08
CA GLY A 669 -10.82 16.73 5.69
C GLY A 669 -10.79 17.37 7.09
N HIS A 670 -11.75 16.99 7.94
CA HIS A 670 -11.90 17.39 9.35
C HIS A 670 -12.14 18.88 9.59
N VAL A 671 -11.14 19.73 9.44
CA VAL A 671 -11.18 21.19 9.62
C VAL A 671 -10.21 21.86 8.64
N TRP A 672 -10.48 23.13 8.28
CA TRP A 672 -9.47 23.95 7.62
C TRP A 672 -8.41 24.38 8.62
N GLU A 673 -7.13 24.31 8.24
CA GLU A 673 -5.99 24.65 9.08
C GLU A 673 -5.35 25.95 8.57
N TRP A 674 -5.25 26.95 9.44
CA TRP A 674 -4.60 28.22 9.10
C TRP A 674 -3.11 28.03 8.86
N THR A 675 -2.63 28.52 7.73
CA THR A 675 -1.20 28.64 7.44
C THR A 675 -0.70 30.06 7.73
N HIS A 676 0.61 30.22 7.69
CA HIS A 676 1.29 31.50 7.79
C HIS A 676 1.18 32.34 6.50
N SER A 677 0.99 31.70 5.34
CA SER A 677 1.14 32.32 4.02
C SER A 677 0.00 33.28 3.66
N LEU A 678 0.33 34.42 3.02
CA LEU A 678 -0.65 35.22 2.29
C LEU A 678 -1.12 34.47 1.03
N PHE A 679 -2.44 34.47 0.78
CA PHE A 679 -3.02 33.95 -0.45
C PHE A 679 -2.53 34.76 -1.66
N LYS A 680 -1.84 34.09 -2.58
CA LYS A 680 -1.28 34.65 -3.83
C LYS A 680 -1.39 33.63 -4.97
N ASP A 681 -1.23 34.12 -6.18
CA ASP A 681 -1.21 33.28 -7.38
C ASP A 681 -0.06 32.24 -7.33
N TYR A 682 -0.31 31.07 -7.93
CA TYR A 682 0.69 30.03 -8.16
C TYR A 682 1.49 30.32 -9.46
N PRO A 683 2.72 29.76 -9.62
CA PRO A 683 3.42 28.87 -8.69
C PRO A 683 3.86 29.58 -7.39
N TYR A 684 4.13 28.79 -6.35
CA TYR A 684 4.59 29.29 -5.06
C TYR A 684 6.00 29.88 -5.19
N VAL A 685 6.22 31.06 -4.59
CA VAL A 685 7.52 31.75 -4.56
C VAL A 685 7.78 32.19 -3.12
N ALA A 686 8.74 31.56 -2.45
CA ALA A 686 9.05 31.81 -1.04
C ALA A 686 9.46 33.28 -0.79
N GLU A 687 10.17 33.87 -1.74
CA GLU A 687 10.76 35.21 -1.62
C GLU A 687 9.81 36.34 -2.05
N ASP A 688 8.56 36.07 -2.45
CA ASP A 688 7.62 37.11 -2.91
C ASP A 688 6.99 37.93 -1.76
N GLY A 689 7.36 37.62 -0.51
CA GLY A 689 6.82 38.24 0.71
C GLY A 689 5.47 37.67 1.15
N ARG A 690 5.08 36.47 0.71
CA ARG A 690 3.88 35.77 1.22
C ARG A 690 4.02 35.37 2.69
N GLU A 691 5.26 35.16 3.13
CA GLU A 691 5.62 34.88 4.53
C GLU A 691 5.98 36.13 5.35
N ASP A 692 5.41 37.29 5.01
CA ASP A 692 5.50 38.49 5.85
C ASP A 692 4.35 38.48 6.87
N GLU A 693 4.67 38.32 8.17
CA GLU A 693 3.71 38.42 9.28
C GLU A 693 2.96 39.76 9.29
N SER A 694 3.62 40.85 8.88
CA SER A 694 3.04 42.20 8.83
C SER A 694 2.25 42.49 7.55
N GLY A 695 2.28 41.58 6.58
CA GLY A 695 1.60 41.71 5.30
C GLY A 695 0.07 41.72 5.44
N SER A 696 -0.58 42.70 4.80
CA SER A 696 -2.03 42.82 4.77
C SER A 696 -2.65 42.06 3.59
N GLY A 697 -3.48 41.05 3.88
CA GLY A 697 -4.21 40.30 2.86
C GLY A 697 -5.02 39.16 3.45
N ALA A 698 -5.64 38.34 2.58
CA ALA A 698 -6.14 37.04 2.98
C ALA A 698 -4.96 36.09 3.26
N ARG A 699 -5.11 35.22 4.25
CA ARG A 699 -4.18 34.11 4.53
C ARG A 699 -4.79 32.82 4.01
N VAL A 700 -3.95 31.83 3.71
CA VAL A 700 -4.37 30.47 3.33
C VAL A 700 -4.76 29.68 4.58
#